data_AF-A0AAN6S0D7-F1
#
_entry.id   AF-A0AAN6S0D7-F1
#
_cell.length_a   1.000
_cell.length_b   1.000
_cell.length_c   1.000
_cell.angle_alpha   90.00
_cell.angle_beta   90.00
_cell.angle_gamma   90.00
#
_symmetry.space_group_name_H-M   'P 1'
#
loop_
_entity.id
_entity.type
_entity.pdbx_description
1 polymer ?
#
loop_
_entity_poly.entity_id
_entity_poly.type
_entity_poly.pdbx_seq_one_letter_code
_entity_poly.pdbx_strand_id
1 'polypeptide(L)'
;MGLFTTDSMSTAFVVLALTALLNLALLVKSIVQRRKHLHAVATEHDCQTPRYDNASFPLGIRKAWNMVRQYQKRNILPNSLVLFRELGDTYVSRIVGMDVVFTCNPDNIKHVLQRRFDDFEIGPLRRHLFVPVTPDGIFGYDGAEWRAARKLFRVHFADTRSVVDLDIVEGRLQVMMQQRIPTDGQSVDIQALFIALMTDVLGTLAVGEHMDALSVQRTPEEDELDAALWFVKENVAAFGLSRPLSWIGDMIRFRGASKVIKTYIERFVRPATAKNRAPRQPEGEAGQLQDSKASCSFVEGCAADGHSLSTIRDQTTSIYLAGIESAAGLLSSTFWYLSRDNRVFATLRGSVLDRFGIEPPSYDELTSLVYLRHVFNEALRLMPPVPFNAKMANKDTWLPRGGGSDGTGSILIRKGQIVSFWSWASHRNPDVFGADPESFRPERWENIKEDAPGFIPFQPGQRVCPGQRIALTMASYIVIRMLQTYASLEARDIRPWVERHGLGLLSRNGVHVALSDAPSVPREFTNSHRYLIYSYYPKGHFYNMQAVVKALVDRGHQVVWLVSAEHERMVVATGATHIPTRRIAECDAYLIARDPVTALEQARARMRNRVLAEAADYRRALHGFNADCILADVLCTGAQAMYDLGEIPTFASLSGTAMAYSADSCPQWGSGKRPPSSAVGRFLNRARHRLNHWVFYPLVLGPFINPQRARLGLPWLKLGRPAELYTYSPFLHIQASCPEMEYHDETITAQPSQHLQKVCYVGPLVCPSGHPDMELPDWWADAMSHPCVVGVTQGTLATNPKLLIVPTIRALATCPQVMLIVMTPYADELRAQVEMPDNVHLAKWVPYHLLFPKLRILITNGGYGGINQALTFGVPLICAGRTEDHTDTSARVAWIGAGVDLQTSNPSPKQMKRAVDAVLEDDRYRRNARRVGDELLNLGGATKACEALEELVKETRLRKGIMD
;
A
#
# COMPACT_ATOMS: atom_id res chain seq x y z
N MET A 1 47.05 -83.93 -18.58
CA MET A 1 45.69 -84.43 -18.28
C MET A 1 45.73 -85.10 -16.93
N GLY A 2 45.12 -84.52 -15.91
CA GLY A 2 45.06 -85.09 -14.56
C GLY A 2 45.05 -84.03 -13.46
N LEU A 3 44.04 -84.12 -12.59
CA LEU A 3 43.92 -83.51 -11.25
C LEU A 3 43.37 -82.07 -11.16
N PHE A 4 42.10 -81.89 -11.51
CA PHE A 4 41.20 -81.12 -10.65
C PHE A 4 40.16 -82.10 -10.10
N THR A 5 40.40 -82.58 -8.88
CA THR A 5 39.48 -83.45 -8.16
C THR A 5 38.22 -82.68 -7.78
N THR A 6 37.07 -83.34 -7.88
CA THR A 6 35.73 -82.85 -7.51
C THR A 6 35.63 -82.36 -6.05
N ASP A 7 36.60 -82.69 -5.20
CA ASP A 7 36.68 -82.22 -3.81
C ASP A 7 37.06 -80.74 -3.65
N SER A 8 37.81 -80.15 -4.58
CA SER A 8 38.22 -78.74 -4.44
C SER A 8 37.06 -77.76 -4.68
N MET A 9 36.13 -78.10 -5.58
CA MET A 9 34.91 -77.31 -5.81
C MET A 9 33.90 -77.45 -4.66
N SER A 10 33.80 -78.63 -4.05
CA SER A 10 32.99 -78.88 -2.84
C SER A 10 33.46 -78.00 -1.68
N THR A 11 34.78 -77.98 -1.44
CA THR A 11 35.37 -77.20 -0.34
C THR A 11 35.19 -75.69 -0.54
N ALA A 12 35.36 -75.19 -1.77
CA ALA A 12 35.13 -73.78 -2.10
C ALA A 12 33.65 -73.36 -1.92
N PHE A 13 32.70 -74.23 -2.27
CA PHE A 13 31.27 -73.96 -2.09
C PHE A 13 30.87 -73.93 -0.60
N VAL A 14 31.44 -74.83 0.21
CA VAL A 14 31.25 -74.85 1.67
C VAL A 14 31.83 -73.59 2.32
N VAL A 15 33.03 -73.15 1.91
CA VAL A 15 33.65 -71.91 2.40
C VAL A 15 32.82 -70.68 2.04
N LEU A 16 32.29 -70.59 0.80
CA LEU A 16 31.40 -69.50 0.38
C LEU A 16 30.07 -69.50 1.17
N ALA A 17 29.47 -70.68 1.39
CA ALA A 17 28.24 -70.81 2.17
C ALA A 17 28.44 -70.43 3.65
N LEU A 18 29.53 -70.88 4.27
CA LEU A 18 29.88 -70.50 5.64
C LEU A 18 30.19 -69.01 5.77
N THR A 19 30.88 -68.43 4.77
CA THR A 19 31.14 -66.98 4.71
C THR A 19 29.85 -66.19 4.55
N ALA A 20 28.92 -66.66 3.71
CA ALA A 20 27.61 -66.03 3.55
C ALA A 20 26.76 -66.11 4.84
N LEU A 21 26.76 -67.25 5.52
CA LEU A 21 26.08 -67.45 6.81
C LEU A 21 26.69 -66.57 7.92
N LEU A 22 28.02 -66.47 7.99
CA LEU A 22 28.69 -65.58 8.93
C LEU A 22 28.35 -64.11 8.65
N ASN A 23 28.38 -63.69 7.38
CA ASN A 23 27.98 -62.33 7.00
C ASN A 23 26.51 -62.06 7.33
N LEU A 24 25.61 -63.02 7.11
CA LEU A 24 24.21 -62.92 7.49
C LEU A 24 24.03 -62.83 9.02
N ALA A 25 24.76 -63.63 9.79
CA ALA A 25 24.73 -63.59 11.25
C ALA A 25 25.27 -62.26 11.80
N LEU A 26 26.35 -61.73 11.22
CA LEU A 26 26.89 -60.41 11.55
C LEU A 26 25.92 -59.30 11.19
N LEU A 27 25.23 -59.40 10.03
CA LEU A 27 24.19 -58.47 9.61
C LEU A 27 23.00 -58.49 10.58
N VAL A 28 22.49 -59.68 10.93
CA VAL A 28 21.39 -59.84 11.89
C VAL A 28 21.79 -59.30 13.26
N LYS A 29 22.99 -59.63 13.75
CA LYS A 29 23.53 -59.09 15.01
C LYS A 29 23.58 -57.56 14.99
N SER A 30 24.09 -56.99 13.90
CA SER A 30 24.15 -55.53 13.69
C SER A 30 22.74 -54.90 13.69
N ILE A 31 21.76 -55.50 12.99
CA ILE A 31 20.37 -55.02 12.97
C ILE A 31 19.74 -55.07 14.37
N VAL A 32 19.95 -56.16 15.11
CA VAL A 32 19.42 -56.32 16.48
C VAL A 32 20.07 -55.32 17.44
N GLN A 33 21.39 -55.17 17.40
CA GLN A 33 22.11 -54.19 18.22
C GLN A 33 21.64 -52.76 17.90
N ARG A 34 21.47 -52.44 16.61
CA ARG A 34 20.94 -51.16 16.16
C ARG A 34 19.53 -50.91 16.68
N ARG A 35 18.63 -51.90 16.61
CA ARG A 35 17.26 -51.79 17.16
C ARG A 35 17.26 -51.59 18.67
N LYS A 36 18.08 -52.35 19.42
CA LYS A 36 18.22 -52.19 20.88
C LYS A 36 18.72 -50.79 21.23
N HIS A 37 19.73 -50.28 20.53
CA HIS A 37 20.26 -48.94 20.75
C HIS A 37 19.20 -47.86 20.50
N LEU A 38 18.50 -47.93 19.36
CA LEU A 38 17.43 -46.95 19.04
C LEU A 38 16.27 -47.01 20.02
N HIS A 39 15.91 -48.20 20.51
CA HIS A 39 14.87 -48.36 21.53
C HIS A 39 15.31 -47.77 22.88
N ALA A 40 16.57 -47.92 23.26
CA ALA A 40 17.12 -47.31 24.48
C ALA A 40 17.06 -45.78 24.41
N VAL A 41 17.52 -45.18 23.31
CA VAL A 41 17.44 -43.71 23.10
C VAL A 41 15.99 -43.23 23.09
N ALA A 42 15.09 -43.97 22.46
CA ALA A 42 13.67 -43.62 22.44
C ALA A 42 13.04 -43.67 23.84
N THR A 43 13.42 -44.66 24.66
CA THR A 43 12.89 -44.82 26.03
C THR A 43 13.45 -43.75 26.97
N GLU A 44 14.74 -43.41 26.83
CA GLU A 44 15.40 -42.38 27.64
C GLU A 44 14.74 -40.99 27.50
N HIS A 45 14.19 -40.70 26.33
CA HIS A 45 13.64 -39.38 25.99
C HIS A 45 12.13 -39.38 25.76
N ASP A 46 11.45 -40.47 26.14
CA ASP A 46 9.99 -40.65 25.97
C ASP A 46 9.53 -40.36 24.54
N CYS A 47 10.29 -40.87 23.57
CA CYS A 47 10.03 -40.66 22.15
C CYS A 47 8.81 -41.46 21.70
N GLN A 48 7.85 -40.76 21.12
CA GLN A 48 6.62 -41.32 20.57
C GLN A 48 6.69 -41.39 19.04
N THR A 49 5.70 -42.05 18.44
CA THR A 49 5.61 -42.18 16.98
C THR A 49 5.28 -40.81 16.35
N PRO A 50 6.06 -40.35 15.35
CA PRO A 50 5.74 -39.13 14.63
C PRO A 50 4.57 -39.32 13.65
N ARG A 51 3.90 -38.23 13.30
CA ARG A 51 2.91 -38.21 12.20
C ARG A 51 3.60 -38.27 10.83
N TYR A 52 3.07 -39.08 9.92
CA TYR A 52 3.60 -39.25 8.56
C TYR A 52 2.63 -38.70 7.50
N ASP A 53 3.14 -37.96 6.49
CA ASP A 53 2.29 -37.39 5.43
C ASP A 53 1.84 -38.40 4.36
N ASN A 54 2.58 -39.50 4.17
CA ASN A 54 2.37 -40.48 3.09
C ASN A 54 2.66 -41.92 3.58
N ALA A 55 2.01 -42.35 4.65
CA ALA A 55 2.24 -43.69 5.23
C ALA A 55 1.99 -44.84 4.23
N SER A 56 1.27 -44.61 3.13
CA SER A 56 0.74 -45.64 2.23
C SER A 56 1.56 -45.95 0.97
N PHE A 57 2.65 -45.23 0.66
CA PHE A 57 3.40 -45.44 -0.61
C PHE A 57 4.83 -45.96 -0.39
N PRO A 58 5.25 -47.07 -1.03
CA PRO A 58 6.60 -47.60 -0.87
C PRO A 58 7.64 -46.59 -1.38
N LEU A 59 8.71 -46.38 -0.60
CA LEU A 59 9.89 -45.56 -0.91
C LEU A 59 9.66 -44.06 -1.17
N GLY A 60 8.43 -43.52 -1.11
CA GLY A 60 8.21 -42.05 -1.16
C GLY A 60 8.46 -41.37 -2.51
N ILE A 61 8.46 -42.12 -3.62
CA ILE A 61 8.71 -41.58 -4.98
C ILE A 61 7.62 -40.57 -5.39
N ARG A 62 6.35 -40.84 -5.07
CA ARG A 62 5.23 -39.93 -5.35
C ARG A 62 5.41 -38.58 -4.64
N LYS A 63 5.89 -38.59 -3.39
CA LYS A 63 6.18 -37.36 -2.64
C LYS A 63 7.29 -36.56 -3.34
N ALA A 64 8.37 -37.22 -3.73
CA ALA A 64 9.46 -36.58 -4.48
C ALA A 64 8.94 -35.94 -5.77
N TRP A 65 8.15 -36.68 -6.58
CA TRP A 65 7.55 -36.16 -7.81
C TRP A 65 6.62 -34.96 -7.56
N ASN A 66 5.78 -35.03 -6.53
CA ASN A 66 4.92 -33.92 -6.13
C ASN A 66 5.72 -32.69 -5.70
N MET A 67 6.80 -32.86 -4.94
CA MET A 67 7.70 -31.77 -4.55
C MET A 67 8.38 -31.12 -5.76
N VAL A 68 8.87 -31.92 -6.72
CA VAL A 68 9.40 -31.40 -7.99
C VAL A 68 8.34 -30.58 -8.73
N ARG A 69 7.12 -31.12 -8.85
CA ARG A 69 6.01 -30.44 -9.53
C ARG A 69 5.61 -29.14 -8.82
N GLN A 70 5.57 -29.13 -7.49
CA GLN A 70 5.29 -27.93 -6.70
C GLN A 70 6.41 -26.89 -6.81
N TYR A 71 7.67 -27.31 -6.83
CA TYR A 71 8.81 -26.43 -7.06
C TYR A 71 8.74 -25.78 -8.44
N GLN A 72 8.45 -26.57 -9.49
CA GLN A 72 8.25 -26.06 -10.86
C GLN A 72 7.04 -25.11 -10.96
N LYS A 73 5.95 -25.43 -10.25
CA LYS A 73 4.75 -24.58 -10.16
C LYS A 73 4.88 -23.40 -9.19
N ARG A 74 6.03 -23.23 -8.52
CA ARG A 74 6.29 -22.17 -7.52
C ARG A 74 5.26 -22.13 -6.39
N ASN A 75 4.79 -23.30 -5.95
CA ASN A 75 3.75 -23.43 -4.93
C ASN A 75 4.27 -24.16 -3.68
N ILE A 76 5.58 -24.21 -3.46
CA ILE A 76 6.16 -25.00 -2.35
C ILE A 76 5.89 -24.34 -0.98
N LEU A 77 5.99 -23.01 -0.88
CA LEU A 77 5.77 -22.30 0.39
C LEU A 77 4.28 -22.24 0.78
N PRO A 78 3.32 -21.86 -0.09
CA PRO A 78 1.91 -21.91 0.28
C PRO A 78 1.45 -23.33 0.61
N ASN A 79 1.90 -24.33 -0.15
CA ASN A 79 1.59 -25.73 0.15
C ASN A 79 2.19 -26.21 1.48
N SER A 80 3.35 -25.68 1.89
CA SER A 80 3.93 -26.01 3.20
C SER A 80 3.01 -25.59 4.36
N LEU A 81 2.34 -24.43 4.25
CA LEU A 81 1.38 -23.95 5.25
C LEU A 81 0.19 -24.90 5.36
N VAL A 82 -0.33 -25.38 4.23
CA VAL A 82 -1.42 -26.37 4.19
C VAL A 82 -0.99 -27.65 4.92
N LEU A 83 0.20 -28.18 4.62
CA LEU A 83 0.70 -29.40 5.27
C LEU A 83 0.91 -29.24 6.77
N PHE A 84 1.47 -28.12 7.23
CA PHE A 84 1.62 -27.86 8.68
C PHE A 84 0.28 -27.68 9.38
N ARG A 85 -0.72 -27.08 8.73
CA ARG A 85 -2.09 -26.96 9.27
C ARG A 85 -2.78 -28.32 9.38
N GLU A 86 -2.60 -29.21 8.40
CA GLU A 86 -3.25 -30.53 8.36
C GLU A 86 -2.56 -31.55 9.29
N LEU A 87 -1.24 -31.58 9.29
CA LEU A 87 -0.45 -32.63 9.97
C LEU A 87 0.03 -32.20 11.35
N GLY A 88 0.02 -30.91 11.65
CA GLY A 88 0.58 -30.29 12.85
C GLY A 88 1.98 -29.71 12.62
N ASP A 89 2.49 -29.01 13.63
CA ASP A 89 3.74 -28.24 13.53
C ASP A 89 5.00 -29.08 13.28
N THR A 90 4.91 -30.40 13.40
CA THR A 90 6.01 -31.32 13.10
C THR A 90 5.48 -32.63 12.53
N TYR A 91 6.00 -33.03 11.37
CA TYR A 91 5.62 -34.27 10.68
C TYR A 91 6.82 -34.86 9.93
N VAL A 92 6.69 -36.11 9.48
CA VAL A 92 7.71 -36.84 8.73
C VAL A 92 7.20 -37.18 7.33
N SER A 93 8.04 -36.95 6.32
CA SER A 93 7.79 -37.42 4.95
C SER A 93 8.90 -38.35 4.51
N ARG A 94 8.51 -39.44 3.85
CA ARG A 94 9.45 -40.31 3.15
C ARG A 94 9.68 -39.80 1.74
N ILE A 95 10.93 -39.54 1.39
CA ILE A 95 11.36 -38.99 0.09
C ILE A 95 12.50 -39.87 -0.43
N VAL A 96 12.23 -40.65 -1.49
CA VAL A 96 13.21 -41.57 -2.12
C VAL A 96 13.95 -42.45 -1.09
N GLY A 97 13.18 -43.13 -0.23
CA GLY A 97 13.71 -44.03 0.81
C GLY A 97 14.25 -43.35 2.06
N MET A 98 14.35 -42.02 2.10
CA MET A 98 14.82 -41.25 3.25
C MET A 98 13.66 -40.62 4.02
N ASP A 99 13.64 -40.77 5.34
CA ASP A 99 12.68 -40.07 6.20
C ASP A 99 13.23 -38.66 6.50
N VAL A 100 12.48 -37.64 6.14
CA VAL A 100 12.80 -36.23 6.40
C VAL A 100 11.77 -35.67 7.37
N VAL A 101 12.24 -35.08 8.46
CA VAL A 101 11.38 -34.42 9.45
C VAL A 101 11.18 -32.97 9.05
N PHE A 102 9.95 -32.51 9.03
CA PHE A 102 9.56 -31.12 8.75
C PHE A 102 9.02 -30.52 10.05
N THR A 103 9.49 -29.33 10.43
CA THR A 103 9.03 -28.64 11.65
C THR A 103 8.89 -27.13 11.45
N CYS A 104 7.80 -26.55 11.95
CA CYS A 104 7.67 -25.12 12.22
C CYS A 104 7.58 -24.82 13.72
N ASN A 105 7.64 -25.85 14.58
CA ASN A 105 7.55 -25.69 16.02
C ASN A 105 8.77 -24.95 16.63
N PRO A 106 8.58 -23.87 17.40
CA PRO A 106 9.67 -23.09 17.99
C PRO A 106 10.61 -23.88 18.90
N ASP A 107 10.10 -24.84 19.69
CA ASP A 107 10.91 -25.65 20.60
C ASP A 107 11.87 -26.55 19.82
N ASN A 108 11.39 -27.18 18.75
CA ASN A 108 12.21 -28.01 17.88
C ASN A 108 13.30 -27.19 17.18
N ILE A 109 12.95 -26.00 16.67
CA ILE A 109 13.92 -25.09 16.03
C ILE A 109 15.01 -24.68 17.01
N LYS A 110 14.62 -24.25 18.23
CA LYS A 110 15.55 -23.91 19.31
C LYS A 110 16.41 -25.11 19.72
N HIS A 111 15.82 -26.30 19.73
CA HIS A 111 16.53 -27.53 20.07
C HIS A 111 17.64 -27.84 19.07
N VAL A 112 17.34 -27.82 17.77
CA VAL A 112 18.29 -28.09 16.68
C VAL A 112 19.40 -27.04 16.61
N LEU A 113 19.07 -25.76 16.79
CA LEU A 113 20.02 -24.66 16.55
C LEU A 113 20.79 -24.20 17.79
N GLN A 114 20.31 -24.54 18.99
CA GLN A 114 20.89 -24.09 20.26
C GLN A 114 21.11 -25.22 21.26
N ARG A 115 20.04 -25.90 21.72
CA ARG A 115 20.11 -26.82 22.89
C ARG A 115 20.95 -28.07 22.60
N ARG A 116 20.81 -28.65 21.41
CA ARG A 116 21.54 -29.84 20.93
C ARG A 116 22.32 -29.53 19.66
N PHE A 117 22.91 -28.33 19.57
CA PHE A 117 23.62 -27.89 18.38
C PHE A 117 24.66 -28.90 17.87
N ASP A 118 25.43 -29.53 18.76
CA ASP A 118 26.47 -30.50 18.39
C ASP A 118 25.93 -31.82 17.83
N ASP A 119 24.63 -32.10 17.98
CA ASP A 119 23.97 -33.30 17.45
C ASP A 119 23.60 -33.14 15.97
N PHE A 120 23.62 -31.90 15.45
CA PHE A 120 23.13 -31.55 14.12
C PHE A 120 24.19 -30.82 13.29
N GLU A 121 24.43 -31.31 12.07
CA GLU A 121 25.39 -30.76 11.12
C GLU A 121 24.73 -30.35 9.80
N ILE A 122 25.46 -29.68 8.92
CA ILE A 122 25.01 -29.43 7.55
C ILE A 122 25.00 -30.74 6.75
N GLY A 123 26.02 -31.58 6.97
CA GLY A 123 26.10 -32.93 6.44
C GLY A 123 26.56 -33.01 4.98
N PRO A 124 26.87 -34.23 4.49
CA PRO A 124 27.52 -34.45 3.20
C PRO A 124 26.63 -34.05 2.02
N LEU A 125 25.31 -34.24 2.12
CA LEU A 125 24.37 -33.90 1.05
C LEU A 125 24.42 -32.43 0.68
N ARG A 126 24.42 -31.54 1.68
CA ARG A 126 24.49 -30.10 1.43
C ARG A 126 25.93 -29.63 1.17
N ARG A 127 26.94 -30.24 1.81
CA ARG A 127 28.36 -29.93 1.51
C ARG A 127 28.67 -30.09 0.02
N HIS A 128 28.22 -31.18 -0.62
CA HIS A 128 28.43 -31.40 -2.05
C HIS A 128 27.85 -30.32 -2.96
N LEU A 129 26.80 -29.60 -2.54
CA LEU A 129 26.19 -28.52 -3.32
C LEU A 129 27.07 -27.26 -3.36
N PHE A 130 27.81 -26.98 -2.29
CA PHE A 130 28.64 -25.78 -2.15
C PHE A 130 30.10 -25.99 -2.56
N VAL A 131 30.62 -27.22 -2.51
CA VAL A 131 32.01 -27.55 -2.89
C VAL A 131 32.44 -27.00 -4.26
N PRO A 132 31.61 -27.03 -5.34
CA PRO A 132 32.06 -26.50 -6.63
C PRO A 132 32.34 -24.99 -6.64
N VAL A 133 31.58 -24.21 -5.85
CA VAL A 133 31.65 -22.74 -5.82
C VAL A 133 32.54 -22.22 -4.69
N THR A 134 32.41 -22.76 -3.47
CA THR A 134 33.17 -22.37 -2.30
C THR A 134 33.67 -23.59 -1.52
N PRO A 135 34.70 -24.30 -2.04
CA PRO A 135 35.29 -25.46 -1.37
C PRO A 135 35.63 -25.22 0.10
N ASP A 136 36.23 -24.05 0.37
CA ASP A 136 36.63 -23.63 1.71
C ASP A 136 35.61 -22.70 2.38
N GLY A 137 34.38 -22.61 1.85
CA GLY A 137 33.36 -21.66 2.29
C GLY A 137 32.60 -22.09 3.55
N ILE A 138 32.15 -21.10 4.34
CA ILE A 138 31.40 -21.31 5.59
C ILE A 138 30.12 -22.14 5.43
N PHE A 139 29.52 -22.20 4.23
CA PHE A 139 28.29 -22.95 3.95
C PHE A 139 28.50 -24.47 3.85
N GLY A 140 29.71 -24.93 3.55
CA GLY A 140 30.04 -26.36 3.42
C GLY A 140 30.71 -26.96 4.65
N TYR A 141 31.06 -26.14 5.64
CA TYR A 141 31.83 -26.55 6.81
C TYR A 141 30.95 -26.92 8.02
N ASP A 142 31.47 -27.88 8.79
CA ASP A 142 30.97 -28.35 10.08
C ASP A 142 32.12 -28.42 11.10
N GLY A 143 31.81 -28.60 12.39
CA GLY A 143 32.80 -28.81 13.44
C GLY A 143 33.89 -27.73 13.52
N ALA A 144 35.16 -28.16 13.59
CA ALA A 144 36.30 -27.27 13.76
C ALA A 144 36.55 -26.34 12.54
N GLU A 145 36.36 -26.84 11.32
CA GLU A 145 36.49 -26.07 10.08
C GLU A 145 35.51 -24.89 10.09
N TRP A 146 34.25 -25.14 10.48
CA TRP A 146 33.23 -24.10 10.58
C TRP A 146 33.57 -23.07 11.66
N ARG A 147 34.07 -23.49 12.83
CA ARG A 147 34.48 -22.56 13.89
C ARG A 147 35.63 -21.65 13.43
N ALA A 148 36.58 -22.19 12.67
CA ALA A 148 37.69 -21.43 12.11
C ALA A 148 37.18 -20.39 11.10
N ALA A 149 36.36 -20.79 10.11
CA ALA A 149 35.73 -19.86 9.17
C ALA A 149 34.87 -18.80 9.89
N ARG A 150 34.10 -19.21 10.90
CA ARG A 150 33.27 -18.30 11.70
C ARG A 150 34.09 -17.29 12.48
N LYS A 151 35.27 -17.67 12.97
CA LYS A 151 36.20 -16.76 13.65
C LYS A 151 36.64 -15.63 12.71
N LEU A 152 36.91 -15.93 11.43
CA LEU A 152 37.28 -14.92 10.42
C LEU A 152 36.22 -13.83 10.31
N PHE A 153 34.96 -14.21 10.05
CA PHE A 153 33.86 -13.24 9.98
C PHE A 153 33.68 -12.49 11.29
N ARG A 154 33.80 -13.17 12.44
CA ARG A 154 33.67 -12.50 13.74
C ARG A 154 34.75 -11.43 13.95
N VAL A 155 35.99 -11.67 13.51
CA VAL A 155 37.08 -10.71 13.62
C VAL A 155 36.84 -9.52 12.69
N HIS A 156 36.65 -9.78 11.39
CA HIS A 156 36.56 -8.71 10.40
C HIS A 156 35.21 -7.98 10.40
N PHE A 157 34.13 -8.55 10.96
CA PHE A 157 32.81 -7.89 11.08
C PHE A 157 32.51 -7.37 12.49
N ALA A 158 33.45 -7.47 13.45
CA ALA A 158 33.22 -7.06 14.84
C ALA A 158 32.87 -5.56 14.95
N ASP A 159 33.68 -4.71 14.33
CA ASP A 159 33.45 -3.27 14.25
C ASP A 159 32.61 -2.96 13.02
N THR A 160 31.29 -3.05 13.16
CA THR A 160 30.37 -2.76 12.06
C THR A 160 30.51 -1.31 11.55
N ARG A 161 30.99 -0.37 12.37
CA ARG A 161 31.18 1.05 11.98
C ARG A 161 32.40 1.23 11.07
N SER A 162 33.45 0.44 11.26
CA SER A 162 34.60 0.46 10.33
C SER A 162 34.33 -0.32 9.04
N VAL A 163 33.36 -1.23 9.06
CA VAL A 163 33.05 -2.13 7.92
C VAL A 163 31.99 -1.54 7.01
N VAL A 164 30.98 -0.86 7.56
CA VAL A 164 29.93 -0.19 6.80
C VAL A 164 30.23 1.29 6.74
N ASP A 165 30.95 1.68 5.69
CA ASP A 165 31.21 3.07 5.37
C ASP A 165 29.93 3.69 4.74
N LEU A 166 29.29 4.60 5.47
CA LEU A 166 28.05 5.23 5.04
C LEU A 166 28.26 6.17 3.85
N ASP A 167 29.45 6.74 3.66
CA ASP A 167 29.75 7.61 2.53
C ASP A 167 29.78 6.80 1.22
N ILE A 168 30.30 5.56 1.30
CA ILE A 168 30.27 4.61 0.17
C ILE A 168 28.83 4.21 -0.15
N VAL A 169 28.02 3.90 0.88
CA VAL A 169 26.60 3.57 0.69
C VAL A 169 25.86 4.76 0.07
N GLU A 170 26.06 5.98 0.57
CA GLU A 170 25.46 7.21 0.03
C GLU A 170 25.87 7.42 -1.43
N GLY A 171 27.17 7.33 -1.74
CA GLY A 171 27.69 7.57 -3.08
C GLY A 171 27.13 6.60 -4.13
N ARG A 172 26.83 5.35 -3.76
CA ARG A 172 26.16 4.37 -4.64
C ARG A 172 24.66 4.53 -4.68
N LEU A 173 24.05 4.85 -3.54
CA LEU A 173 22.62 5.15 -3.47
C LEU A 173 22.25 6.36 -4.32
N GLN A 174 23.06 7.42 -4.31
CA GLN A 174 22.85 8.61 -5.15
C GLN A 174 22.93 8.29 -6.64
N VAL A 175 23.87 7.43 -7.06
CA VAL A 175 23.91 6.97 -8.47
C VAL A 175 22.63 6.22 -8.84
N MET A 176 22.16 5.32 -7.98
CA MET A 176 20.89 4.64 -8.21
C MET A 176 19.72 5.63 -8.32
N MET A 177 19.59 6.57 -7.37
CA MET A 177 18.48 7.52 -7.33
C MET A 177 18.51 8.51 -8.49
N GLN A 178 19.67 9.06 -8.85
CA GLN A 178 19.78 10.11 -9.86
C GLN A 178 19.84 9.59 -11.29
N GLN A 179 20.43 8.41 -11.51
CA GLN A 179 20.68 7.90 -12.87
C GLN A 179 19.75 6.76 -13.27
N ARG A 180 19.15 6.05 -12.31
CA ARG A 180 18.40 4.80 -12.58
C ARG A 180 16.93 4.88 -12.20
N ILE A 181 16.53 5.80 -11.32
CA ILE A 181 15.14 6.01 -10.94
C ILE A 181 14.58 7.20 -11.74
N PRO A 182 13.54 6.99 -12.57
CA PRO A 182 12.90 8.09 -13.31
C PRO A 182 12.18 9.06 -12.37
N THR A 183 12.30 10.36 -12.63
CA THR A 183 11.62 11.43 -11.86
C THR A 183 10.28 11.86 -12.48
N ASP A 184 9.92 11.34 -13.65
CA ASP A 184 8.70 11.66 -14.40
C ASP A 184 7.49 10.78 -14.02
N GLY A 185 7.60 10.00 -12.93
CA GLY A 185 6.56 9.10 -12.45
C GLY A 185 6.46 7.76 -13.20
N GLN A 186 7.41 7.46 -14.09
CA GLN A 186 7.50 6.16 -14.75
C GLN A 186 7.77 5.02 -13.77
N SER A 187 7.34 3.82 -14.18
CA SER A 187 7.54 2.59 -13.41
C SER A 187 8.99 2.12 -13.49
N VAL A 188 9.56 1.76 -12.34
CA VAL A 188 10.89 1.15 -12.23
C VAL A 188 10.82 -0.15 -11.42
N ASP A 189 11.55 -1.18 -11.84
CA ASP A 189 11.76 -2.38 -11.01
C ASP A 189 12.82 -2.09 -9.95
N ILE A 190 12.37 -1.64 -8.78
CA ILE A 190 13.27 -1.28 -7.68
C ILE A 190 14.01 -2.50 -7.12
N GLN A 191 13.48 -3.71 -7.28
CA GLN A 191 14.18 -4.93 -6.86
C GLN A 191 15.47 -5.14 -7.66
N ALA A 192 15.42 -4.95 -8.99
CA ALA A 192 16.60 -5.04 -9.83
C ALA A 192 17.65 -3.99 -9.43
N LEU A 193 17.21 -2.77 -9.10
CA LEU A 193 18.09 -1.71 -8.62
C LEU A 193 18.70 -2.01 -7.24
N PHE A 194 17.93 -2.57 -6.30
CA PHE A 194 18.47 -2.99 -5.01
C PHE A 194 19.49 -4.13 -5.14
N ILE A 195 19.29 -5.06 -6.07
CA ILE A 195 20.28 -6.11 -6.34
C ILE A 195 21.58 -5.47 -6.85
N ALA A 196 21.51 -4.56 -7.81
CA ALA A 196 22.67 -3.85 -8.33
C ALA A 196 23.38 -3.02 -7.24
N LEU A 197 22.62 -2.22 -6.47
CA LEU A 197 23.14 -1.43 -5.36
C LEU A 197 23.86 -2.31 -4.32
N MET A 198 23.24 -3.43 -3.92
CA MET A 198 23.85 -4.32 -2.94
C MET A 198 25.09 -5.03 -3.49
N THR A 199 25.15 -5.32 -4.80
CA THR A 199 26.35 -5.86 -5.44
C THR A 199 27.51 -4.85 -5.37
N ASP A 200 27.25 -3.57 -5.63
CA ASP A 200 28.29 -2.52 -5.56
C ASP A 200 28.76 -2.28 -4.13
N VAL A 201 27.83 -2.08 -3.19
CA VAL A 201 28.16 -1.79 -1.78
C VAL A 201 28.90 -2.96 -1.13
N LEU A 202 28.45 -4.20 -1.35
CA LEU A 202 29.15 -5.38 -0.84
C LEU A 202 30.47 -5.62 -1.55
N GLY A 203 30.60 -5.18 -2.81
CA GLY A 203 31.87 -5.16 -3.53
C GLY A 203 32.93 -4.40 -2.74
N THR A 204 32.61 -3.14 -2.41
CA THR A 204 33.57 -2.29 -1.69
C THR A 204 33.89 -2.85 -0.31
N LEU A 205 32.90 -3.38 0.40
CA LEU A 205 33.12 -4.04 1.71
C LEU A 205 34.01 -5.29 1.59
N ALA A 206 33.77 -6.13 0.59
CA ALA A 206 34.41 -7.43 0.48
C ALA A 206 35.82 -7.32 -0.13
N VAL A 207 35.98 -6.59 -1.24
CA VAL A 207 37.22 -6.54 -2.02
C VAL A 207 37.86 -5.15 -2.11
N GLY A 208 37.20 -4.10 -1.59
CA GLY A 208 37.71 -2.73 -1.61
C GLY A 208 37.33 -1.90 -2.84
N GLU A 209 36.67 -2.50 -3.83
CA GLU A 209 36.26 -1.86 -5.09
C GLU A 209 34.77 -2.11 -5.36
N HIS A 210 34.05 -1.15 -5.96
CA HIS A 210 32.68 -1.39 -6.42
C HIS A 210 32.68 -2.21 -7.73
N MET A 211 31.60 -2.95 -8.00
CA MET A 211 31.54 -3.93 -9.10
C MET A 211 30.83 -3.39 -10.36
N ASP A 212 30.56 -2.08 -10.38
CA ASP A 212 29.88 -1.35 -11.46
C ASP A 212 28.52 -1.93 -11.89
N ALA A 213 27.81 -2.61 -10.98
CA ALA A 213 26.51 -3.21 -11.25
C ALA A 213 25.41 -2.15 -11.52
N LEU A 214 25.58 -0.93 -10.99
CA LEU A 214 24.72 0.21 -11.31
C LEU A 214 25.09 0.94 -12.61
N SER A 215 26.21 0.60 -13.26
CA SER A 215 26.63 1.24 -14.52
C SER A 215 25.69 0.90 -15.68
N VAL A 216 25.47 1.87 -16.56
CA VAL A 216 24.77 1.66 -17.85
C VAL A 216 25.71 1.05 -18.90
N GLN A 217 27.02 1.28 -18.76
CA GLN A 217 28.05 0.73 -19.63
C GLN A 217 28.75 -0.40 -18.87
N ARG A 218 28.37 -1.64 -19.18
CA ARG A 218 28.93 -2.85 -18.55
C ARG A 218 29.92 -3.54 -19.47
N THR A 219 30.92 -4.17 -18.88
CA THR A 219 31.85 -5.02 -19.62
C THR A 219 31.26 -6.42 -19.82
N PRO A 220 31.62 -7.14 -20.90
CA PRO A 220 31.16 -8.53 -21.09
C PRO A 220 31.52 -9.45 -19.91
N GLU A 221 32.62 -9.16 -19.22
CA GLU A 221 33.08 -9.92 -18.04
C GLU A 221 32.13 -9.74 -16.84
N GLU A 222 31.63 -8.52 -16.61
CA GLU A 222 30.66 -8.22 -15.54
C GLU A 222 29.31 -8.90 -15.80
N ASP A 223 28.84 -8.89 -17.05
CA ASP A 223 27.61 -9.58 -17.45
C ASP A 223 27.75 -11.10 -17.29
N GLU A 224 28.93 -11.65 -17.60
CA GLU A 224 29.23 -13.07 -17.39
C GLU A 224 29.26 -13.43 -15.89
N LEU A 225 29.82 -12.56 -15.03
CA LEU A 225 29.81 -12.75 -13.59
C LEU A 225 28.40 -12.77 -13.01
N ASP A 226 27.55 -11.81 -13.39
CA ASP A 226 26.18 -11.74 -12.92
C ASP A 226 25.36 -12.96 -13.36
N ALA A 227 25.51 -13.36 -14.62
CA ALA A 227 24.89 -14.57 -15.14
C ALA A 227 25.37 -15.82 -14.37
N ALA A 228 26.66 -15.90 -14.05
CA ALA A 228 27.23 -17.01 -13.28
C ALA A 228 26.73 -17.04 -11.82
N LEU A 229 26.74 -15.90 -11.13
CA LEU A 229 26.22 -15.74 -9.76
C LEU A 229 24.74 -16.14 -9.72
N TRP A 230 23.95 -15.62 -10.64
CA TRP A 230 22.54 -15.92 -10.75
C TRP A 230 22.30 -17.42 -11.01
N PHE A 231 23.03 -18.01 -11.96
CA PHE A 231 22.91 -19.45 -12.28
C PHE A 231 23.26 -20.33 -11.09
N VAL A 232 24.35 -20.02 -10.37
CA VAL A 232 24.75 -20.78 -9.18
C VAL A 232 23.69 -20.67 -8.07
N LYS A 233 23.18 -19.47 -7.80
CA LYS A 233 22.19 -19.24 -6.73
C LYS A 233 20.85 -19.92 -7.02
N GLU A 234 20.36 -19.90 -8.25
CA GLU A 234 19.11 -20.60 -8.59
C GLU A 234 19.24 -22.12 -8.54
N ASN A 235 20.42 -22.66 -8.86
CA ASN A 235 20.58 -24.10 -9.04
C ASN A 235 21.17 -24.81 -7.82
N VAL A 236 21.90 -24.12 -6.93
CA VAL A 236 22.48 -24.75 -5.72
C VAL A 236 21.42 -25.42 -4.84
N ALA A 237 20.22 -24.82 -4.72
CA ALA A 237 19.09 -25.39 -3.99
C ALA A 237 18.30 -26.41 -4.83
N ALA A 238 18.15 -26.18 -6.15
CA ALA A 238 17.39 -27.05 -7.05
C ALA A 238 18.05 -28.42 -7.28
N PHE A 239 19.39 -28.50 -7.24
CA PHE A 239 20.12 -29.78 -7.35
C PHE A 239 19.83 -30.74 -6.20
N GLY A 240 19.43 -30.23 -5.03
CA GLY A 240 19.00 -31.07 -3.90
C GLY A 240 17.61 -31.68 -4.07
N LEU A 241 16.78 -31.17 -5.00
CA LEU A 241 15.36 -31.51 -5.10
C LEU A 241 14.95 -32.27 -6.37
N SER A 242 15.57 -32.07 -7.56
CA SER A 242 14.78 -32.42 -8.77
C SER A 242 15.40 -32.58 -10.18
N ARG A 243 16.62 -33.08 -10.47
CA ARG A 243 17.02 -33.31 -11.89
C ARG A 243 17.95 -34.51 -12.18
N PRO A 244 17.46 -35.75 -12.30
CA PRO A 244 18.31 -36.89 -12.70
C PRO A 244 18.63 -36.97 -14.21
N LEU A 245 17.72 -36.53 -15.09
CA LEU A 245 17.86 -36.73 -16.56
C LEU A 245 18.70 -35.66 -17.28
N SER A 246 18.80 -34.44 -16.74
CA SER A 246 19.67 -33.35 -17.25
C SER A 246 20.94 -33.15 -16.40
N TRP A 247 21.15 -34.02 -15.41
CA TRP A 247 22.11 -33.85 -14.31
C TRP A 247 23.54 -33.57 -14.77
N ILE A 248 24.02 -34.31 -15.77
CA ILE A 248 25.41 -34.20 -16.24
C ILE A 248 25.65 -32.83 -16.90
N GLY A 249 24.76 -32.41 -17.80
CA GLY A 249 24.88 -31.12 -18.49
C GLY A 249 24.75 -29.93 -17.53
N ASP A 250 23.78 -30.00 -16.61
CA ASP A 250 23.57 -28.96 -15.61
C ASP A 250 24.76 -28.86 -14.62
N MET A 251 25.39 -29.99 -14.27
CA MET A 251 26.59 -30.01 -13.42
C MET A 251 27.83 -29.45 -14.12
N ILE A 252 28.01 -29.69 -15.43
CA ILE A 252 29.10 -29.07 -16.20
C ILE A 252 28.92 -27.55 -16.23
N ARG A 253 27.71 -27.07 -16.53
CA ARG A 253 27.39 -25.63 -16.51
C ARG A 253 27.59 -25.01 -15.13
N PHE A 254 27.16 -25.70 -14.06
CA PHE A 254 27.33 -25.24 -12.69
C PHE A 254 28.80 -25.10 -12.29
N ARG A 255 29.64 -26.07 -12.67
CA ARG A 255 31.10 -25.99 -12.47
C ARG A 255 31.73 -24.87 -13.30
N GLY A 256 31.26 -24.66 -14.53
CA GLY A 256 31.66 -23.54 -15.38
C GLY A 256 31.37 -22.18 -14.74
N ALA A 257 30.12 -21.95 -14.34
CA ALA A 257 29.72 -20.72 -13.64
C ALA A 257 30.49 -20.53 -12.32
N SER A 258 30.68 -21.61 -11.55
CA SER A 258 31.50 -21.58 -10.33
C SER A 258 32.95 -21.16 -10.61
N LYS A 259 33.51 -21.56 -11.76
CA LYS A 259 34.87 -21.17 -12.18
C LYS A 259 34.94 -19.69 -12.58
N VAL A 260 33.91 -19.17 -13.27
CA VAL A 260 33.82 -17.74 -13.61
C VAL A 260 33.86 -16.90 -12.33
N ILE A 261 33.00 -17.19 -11.35
CA ILE A 261 32.94 -16.47 -10.07
C ILE A 261 34.29 -16.49 -9.36
N LYS A 262 34.91 -17.68 -9.23
CA LYS A 262 36.21 -17.81 -8.55
C LYS A 262 37.32 -17.05 -9.26
N THR A 263 37.39 -17.12 -10.59
CA THR A 263 38.39 -16.39 -11.38
C THR A 263 38.26 -14.88 -11.19
N TYR A 264 37.02 -14.38 -11.21
CA TYR A 264 36.73 -12.97 -11.01
C TYR A 264 37.17 -12.49 -9.61
N ILE A 265 36.78 -13.20 -8.54
CA ILE A 265 37.16 -12.84 -7.17
C ILE A 265 38.69 -12.95 -6.96
N GLU A 266 39.36 -13.92 -7.57
CA GLU A 266 40.82 -14.06 -7.47
C GLU A 266 41.60 -12.85 -8.00
N ARG A 267 41.03 -12.07 -8.93
CA ARG A 267 41.64 -10.84 -9.44
C ARG A 267 41.93 -9.83 -8.32
N PHE A 268 41.05 -9.75 -7.31
CA PHE A 268 41.20 -8.83 -6.18
C PHE A 268 42.01 -9.45 -5.04
N VAL A 269 41.89 -10.75 -4.83
CA VAL A 269 42.60 -11.46 -3.75
C VAL A 269 44.10 -11.59 -4.03
N ARG A 270 44.50 -11.79 -5.30
CA ARG A 270 45.91 -11.98 -5.68
C ARG A 270 46.80 -10.78 -5.35
N PRO A 271 46.45 -9.53 -5.74
CA PRO A 271 47.24 -8.35 -5.38
C PRO A 271 47.35 -8.13 -3.86
N ALA A 272 46.23 -8.27 -3.14
CA ALA A 272 46.21 -8.08 -1.68
C ALA A 272 47.11 -9.08 -0.94
N THR A 273 47.08 -10.35 -1.34
CA THR A 273 47.96 -11.38 -0.76
C THR A 273 49.41 -11.24 -1.19
N ALA A 274 49.70 -10.71 -2.39
CA ALA A 274 51.05 -10.44 -2.85
C ALA A 274 51.70 -9.26 -2.10
N LYS A 275 50.94 -8.17 -1.86
CA LYS A 275 51.40 -6.98 -1.14
C LYS A 275 51.87 -7.31 0.29
N ASN A 276 51.17 -8.21 0.99
CA ASN A 276 51.55 -8.65 2.34
C ASN A 276 52.67 -9.69 2.40
N ARG A 277 53.04 -10.31 1.27
CA ARG A 277 54.18 -11.25 1.20
C ARG A 277 55.51 -10.57 0.88
N ALA A 278 55.49 -9.31 0.44
CA ALA A 278 56.72 -8.55 0.22
C ALA A 278 57.42 -8.25 1.56
N PRO A 279 58.76 -8.36 1.67
CA PRO A 279 59.47 -8.04 2.91
C PRO A 279 59.25 -6.56 3.26
N ARG A 280 58.73 -6.28 4.46
CA ARG A 280 58.63 -4.91 4.99
C ARG A 280 60.03 -4.29 5.00
N GLN A 281 60.22 -3.22 4.24
CA GLN A 281 61.42 -2.40 4.40
C GLN A 281 61.42 -1.80 5.83
N PRO A 282 62.59 -1.70 6.48
CA PRO A 282 62.67 -1.07 7.80
C PRO A 282 62.48 0.44 7.63
N GLU A 283 61.28 0.94 7.85
CA GLU A 283 61.03 2.38 7.93
C GLU A 283 61.51 2.91 9.29
N GLY A 284 62.46 3.82 9.22
CA GLY A 284 62.95 4.61 10.34
C GLY A 284 61.98 5.72 10.72
N GLU A 285 62.08 6.08 12.00
CA GLU A 285 61.59 7.29 12.66
C GLU A 285 60.08 7.52 12.76
N ALA A 286 59.62 7.50 14.02
CA ALA A 286 58.30 7.86 14.48
C ALA A 286 57.93 9.30 14.07
N GLY A 287 57.09 9.43 13.04
CA GLY A 287 56.43 10.67 12.66
C GLY A 287 54.92 10.45 12.57
N GLN A 288 54.20 10.93 13.58
CA GLN A 288 52.78 11.32 13.57
C GLN A 288 51.84 10.51 12.66
N LEU A 289 51.27 9.44 13.21
CA LEU A 289 50.06 8.81 12.67
C LEU A 289 48.91 9.83 12.76
N GLN A 290 48.62 10.50 11.66
CA GLN A 290 47.32 11.13 11.45
C GLN A 290 46.23 10.05 11.51
N ASP A 291 45.28 10.28 12.42
CA ASP A 291 43.99 9.60 12.53
C ASP A 291 43.16 9.74 11.23
N SER A 292 43.47 8.93 10.21
CA SER A 292 42.52 8.59 9.17
C SER A 292 42.36 7.06 9.12
N LYS A 293 41.35 6.56 9.84
CA LYS A 293 40.89 5.17 9.72
C LYS A 293 40.39 4.94 8.29
N ALA A 294 41.26 4.62 7.35
CA ALA A 294 40.87 4.08 6.06
C ALA A 294 40.19 2.72 6.31
N SER A 295 38.93 2.58 5.86
CA SER A 295 38.20 1.31 5.89
C SER A 295 39.02 0.24 5.18
N CYS A 296 39.41 -0.82 5.91
CA CYS A 296 40.14 -1.95 5.36
C CYS A 296 39.12 -3.01 4.91
N SER A 297 39.18 -3.40 3.63
CA SER A 297 38.26 -4.40 3.07
C SER A 297 38.46 -5.78 3.70
N PHE A 298 37.46 -6.66 3.58
CA PHE A 298 37.56 -8.03 4.11
C PHE A 298 38.77 -8.80 3.54
N VAL A 299 39.05 -8.64 2.24
CA VAL A 299 40.21 -9.27 1.57
C VAL A 299 41.52 -8.76 2.14
N GLU A 300 41.68 -7.44 2.32
CA GLU A 300 42.90 -6.85 2.87
C GLU A 300 43.12 -7.27 4.33
N GLY A 301 42.06 -7.27 5.14
CA GLY A 301 42.11 -7.72 6.53
C GLY A 301 42.54 -9.18 6.62
N CYS A 302 41.92 -10.07 5.84
CA CYS A 302 42.30 -11.49 5.85
C CYS A 302 43.73 -11.72 5.30
N ALA A 303 44.16 -10.92 4.32
CA ALA A 303 45.51 -11.00 3.80
C ALA A 303 46.55 -10.53 4.83
N ALA A 304 46.21 -9.53 5.65
CA ALA A 304 47.07 -9.04 6.74
C ALA A 304 47.25 -10.07 7.85
N ASP A 305 46.19 -10.85 8.12
CA ASP A 305 46.20 -11.98 9.06
C ASP A 305 46.92 -13.25 8.51
N GLY A 306 47.42 -13.19 7.28
CA GLY A 306 48.22 -14.26 6.67
C GLY A 306 47.41 -15.46 6.16
N HIS A 307 46.10 -15.28 5.90
CA HIS A 307 45.27 -16.35 5.36
C HIS A 307 45.64 -16.72 3.91
N SER A 308 45.37 -17.98 3.54
CA SER A 308 45.69 -18.48 2.20
C SER A 308 44.77 -17.85 1.14
N LEU A 309 45.27 -17.78 -0.10
CA LEU A 309 44.49 -17.27 -1.23
C LEU A 309 43.17 -18.03 -1.42
N SER A 310 43.15 -19.37 -1.26
CA SER A 310 41.92 -20.16 -1.42
C SER A 310 40.90 -19.84 -0.33
N THR A 311 41.34 -19.71 0.91
CA THR A 311 40.49 -19.35 2.04
C THR A 311 39.89 -17.97 1.83
N ILE A 312 40.69 -16.96 1.49
CA ILE A 312 40.19 -15.60 1.27
C ILE A 312 39.18 -15.60 0.12
N ARG A 313 39.53 -16.18 -1.04
CA ARG A 313 38.63 -16.27 -2.20
C ARG A 313 37.29 -16.91 -1.86
N ASP A 314 37.30 -18.05 -1.16
CA ASP A 314 36.08 -18.82 -0.90
C ASP A 314 35.20 -18.18 0.19
N GLN A 315 35.80 -17.51 1.19
CA GLN A 315 35.03 -16.71 2.15
C GLN A 315 34.48 -15.44 1.52
N THR A 316 35.27 -14.73 0.72
CA THR A 316 34.80 -13.57 -0.07
C THR A 316 33.65 -13.98 -0.98
N THR A 317 33.79 -15.06 -1.75
CA THR A 317 32.69 -15.61 -2.57
C THR A 317 31.46 -15.95 -1.72
N SER A 318 31.64 -16.45 -0.50
CA SER A 318 30.52 -16.70 0.42
C SER A 318 29.80 -15.41 0.83
N ILE A 319 30.50 -14.27 0.96
CA ILE A 319 29.89 -12.95 1.20
C ILE A 319 28.98 -12.55 0.04
N TYR A 320 29.43 -12.65 -1.22
CA TYR A 320 28.61 -12.31 -2.40
C TYR A 320 27.41 -13.25 -2.59
N LEU A 321 27.60 -14.54 -2.32
CA LEU A 321 26.50 -15.50 -2.39
C LEU A 321 25.41 -15.18 -1.36
N ALA A 322 25.80 -14.84 -0.13
CA ALA A 322 24.87 -14.61 0.98
C ALA A 322 24.26 -13.20 0.98
N GLY A 323 25.09 -12.17 0.83
CA GLY A 323 24.76 -10.80 1.20
C GLY A 323 23.90 -10.07 0.18
N ILE A 324 24.08 -10.33 -1.12
CA ILE A 324 23.41 -9.56 -2.18
C ILE A 324 21.89 -9.77 -2.13
N GLU A 325 21.43 -11.01 -2.38
CA GLU A 325 20.00 -11.29 -2.50
C GLU A 325 19.25 -11.18 -1.17
N SER A 326 19.93 -11.43 -0.04
CA SER A 326 19.27 -11.36 1.27
C SER A 326 18.99 -9.92 1.69
N ALA A 327 19.95 -9.00 1.50
CA ALA A 327 19.75 -7.58 1.77
C ALA A 327 18.83 -6.93 0.74
N ALA A 328 19.00 -7.25 -0.55
CA ALA A 328 18.10 -6.78 -1.59
C ALA A 328 16.67 -7.31 -1.39
N GLY A 329 16.50 -8.54 -0.90
CA GLY A 329 15.19 -9.11 -0.58
C GLY A 329 14.50 -8.40 0.59
N LEU A 330 15.24 -8.01 1.63
CA LEU A 330 14.72 -7.16 2.70
C LEU A 330 14.24 -5.81 2.17
N LEU A 331 15.08 -5.11 1.39
CA LEU A 331 14.73 -3.83 0.79
C LEU A 331 13.52 -3.96 -0.15
N SER A 332 13.54 -4.96 -1.03
CA SER A 332 12.48 -5.20 -2.02
C SER A 332 11.15 -5.53 -1.36
N SER A 333 11.13 -6.42 -0.34
CA SER A 333 9.90 -6.73 0.40
C SER A 333 9.40 -5.53 1.21
N THR A 334 10.30 -4.74 1.80
CA THR A 334 9.95 -3.49 2.49
C THR A 334 9.25 -2.54 1.53
N PHE A 335 9.87 -2.19 0.40
CA PHE A 335 9.27 -1.29 -0.59
C PHE A 335 8.02 -1.87 -1.26
N TRP A 336 7.93 -3.19 -1.42
CA TRP A 336 6.72 -3.86 -1.89
C TRP A 336 5.52 -3.61 -0.97
N TYR A 337 5.72 -3.72 0.35
CA TYR A 337 4.66 -3.46 1.31
C TYR A 337 4.40 -1.96 1.50
N LEU A 338 5.43 -1.12 1.58
CA LEU A 338 5.27 0.33 1.71
C LEU A 338 4.50 0.93 0.52
N SER A 339 4.78 0.49 -0.71
CA SER A 339 4.07 0.95 -1.91
C SER A 339 2.59 0.55 -1.98
N ARG A 340 2.14 -0.34 -1.10
CA ARG A 340 0.75 -0.85 -1.02
C ARG A 340 0.02 -0.47 0.26
N ASP A 341 0.73 0.02 1.25
CA ASP A 341 0.19 0.47 2.53
C ASP A 341 0.67 1.90 2.81
N ASN A 342 -0.07 2.87 2.27
CA ASN A 342 0.25 4.29 2.44
C ASN A 342 0.23 4.72 3.91
N ARG A 343 -0.54 4.05 4.78
CA ARG A 343 -0.55 4.32 6.22
C ARG A 343 0.82 4.01 6.83
N VAL A 344 1.41 2.86 6.50
CA VAL A 344 2.77 2.51 6.97
C VAL A 344 3.82 3.41 6.32
N PHE A 345 3.74 3.65 5.01
CA PHE A 345 4.68 4.55 4.31
C PHE A 345 4.68 5.96 4.91
N ALA A 346 3.51 6.59 5.07
CA ALA A 346 3.39 7.93 5.63
C ALA A 346 3.90 7.99 7.07
N THR A 347 3.56 6.99 7.90
CA THR A 347 4.02 6.94 9.31
C THR A 347 5.54 6.78 9.40
N LEU A 348 6.12 5.89 8.59
CA LEU A 348 7.56 5.67 8.57
C LEU A 348 8.31 6.89 8.04
N ARG A 349 7.84 7.47 6.91
CA ARG A 349 8.43 8.67 6.33
C ARG A 349 8.33 9.86 7.27
N GLY A 350 7.19 10.07 7.93
CA GLY A 350 7.03 11.10 8.95
C GLY A 350 8.03 10.92 10.09
N SER A 351 8.16 9.70 10.61
CA SER A 351 9.15 9.39 11.67
C SER A 351 10.59 9.66 11.23
N VAL A 352 10.93 9.38 9.98
CA VAL A 352 12.24 9.65 9.39
C VAL A 352 12.50 11.16 9.32
N LEU A 353 11.56 11.92 8.76
CA LEU A 353 11.72 13.37 8.58
C LEU A 353 11.73 14.11 9.92
N ASP A 354 10.88 13.72 10.86
CA ASP A 354 10.83 14.33 12.20
C ASP A 354 12.17 14.15 12.94
N ARG A 355 12.85 13.03 12.70
CA ARG A 355 14.10 12.69 13.39
C ARG A 355 15.35 13.26 12.70
N PHE A 356 15.42 13.17 11.37
CA PHE A 356 16.65 13.44 10.60
C PHE A 356 16.51 14.62 9.62
N GLY A 357 15.30 15.15 9.43
CA GLY A 357 15.04 16.11 8.35
C GLY A 357 15.36 15.49 6.98
N ILE A 358 16.01 16.26 6.11
CA ILE A 358 16.45 15.83 4.77
C ILE A 358 17.93 15.43 4.70
N GLU A 359 18.68 15.63 5.80
CA GLU A 359 20.11 15.37 5.86
C GLU A 359 20.41 13.89 6.12
N PRO A 360 21.52 13.34 5.59
CA PRO A 360 21.90 11.95 5.85
C PRO A 360 22.04 11.64 7.36
N PRO A 361 21.48 10.53 7.86
CA PRO A 361 21.61 10.16 9.27
C PRO A 361 23.03 9.69 9.59
N SER A 362 23.50 9.96 10.81
CA SER A 362 24.75 9.38 11.30
C SER A 362 24.59 7.90 11.68
N TYR A 363 25.71 7.20 11.82
CA TYR A 363 25.71 5.77 12.18
C TYR A 363 24.98 5.49 13.51
N ASP A 364 25.22 6.30 14.54
CA ASP A 364 24.66 6.10 15.88
C ASP A 364 23.14 6.35 15.91
N GLU A 365 22.68 7.22 15.00
CA GLU A 365 21.29 7.60 14.82
C GLU A 365 20.42 6.53 14.15
N LEU A 366 21.00 5.67 13.31
CA LEU A 366 20.26 4.63 12.57
C LEU A 366 19.47 3.69 13.49
N THR A 367 19.93 3.49 14.72
CA THR A 367 19.27 2.60 15.70
C THR A 367 18.08 3.23 16.42
N SER A 368 17.90 4.54 16.29
CA SER A 368 16.89 5.31 17.04
C SER A 368 15.46 5.16 16.50
N LEU A 369 15.30 4.77 15.23
CA LEU A 369 13.98 4.60 14.61
C LEU A 369 13.32 3.26 14.95
N VAL A 370 12.61 3.25 16.08
CA VAL A 370 11.84 2.08 16.54
C VAL A 370 10.84 1.59 15.49
N TYR A 371 10.13 2.51 14.82
CA TYR A 371 9.12 2.12 13.83
C TYR A 371 9.73 1.53 12.55
N LEU A 372 10.91 1.98 12.13
CA LEU A 372 11.65 1.35 11.01
C LEU A 372 12.01 -0.10 11.35
N ARG A 373 12.43 -0.35 12.59
CA ARG A 373 12.71 -1.70 13.08
C ARG A 373 11.46 -2.57 13.08
N HIS A 374 10.30 -2.04 13.45
CA HIS A 374 9.02 -2.75 13.35
C HIS A 374 8.68 -3.11 11.90
N VAL A 375 8.89 -2.19 10.96
CA VAL A 375 8.69 -2.40 9.52
C VAL A 375 9.61 -3.51 9.00
N PHE A 376 10.88 -3.50 9.37
CA PHE A 376 11.82 -4.57 9.00
C PHE A 376 11.47 -5.91 9.62
N ASN A 377 11.10 -5.95 10.90
CA ASN A 377 10.71 -7.19 11.56
C ASN A 377 9.47 -7.78 10.86
N GLU A 378 8.50 -6.96 10.49
CA GLU A 378 7.30 -7.42 9.79
C GLU A 378 7.59 -7.87 8.34
N ALA A 379 8.45 -7.14 7.61
CA ALA A 379 8.88 -7.53 6.27
C ALA A 379 9.64 -8.88 6.30
N LEU A 380 10.58 -9.05 7.23
CA LEU A 380 11.33 -10.30 7.43
C LEU A 380 10.46 -11.45 7.94
N ARG A 381 9.38 -11.14 8.67
CA ARG A 381 8.41 -12.14 9.13
C ARG A 381 7.64 -12.71 7.94
N LEU A 382 7.06 -11.84 7.12
CA LEU A 382 6.29 -12.26 5.96
C LEU A 382 7.17 -12.84 4.85
N MET A 383 8.30 -12.20 4.58
CA MET A 383 9.21 -12.50 3.46
C MET A 383 10.62 -12.83 3.96
N PRO A 384 10.79 -13.92 4.73
CA PRO A 384 12.10 -14.32 5.21
C PRO A 384 13.02 -14.64 4.02
N PRO A 385 14.22 -14.05 3.92
CA PRO A 385 15.15 -14.32 2.82
C PRO A 385 15.47 -15.81 2.64
N VAL A 386 15.44 -16.58 3.73
CA VAL A 386 15.57 -18.04 3.73
C VAL A 386 14.32 -18.64 4.39
N PRO A 387 13.32 -19.11 3.60
CA PRO A 387 12.01 -19.54 4.12
C PRO A 387 12.02 -20.93 4.78
N PHE A 388 13.06 -21.73 4.53
CA PHE A 388 13.31 -22.98 5.23
C PHE A 388 14.80 -23.33 5.17
N ASN A 389 15.26 -24.14 6.12
CA ASN A 389 16.61 -24.68 6.13
C ASN A 389 16.58 -26.13 6.63
N ALA A 390 17.70 -26.82 6.57
CA ALA A 390 17.81 -28.21 7.00
C ALA A 390 19.15 -28.51 7.66
N LYS A 391 19.11 -29.43 8.62
CA LYS A 391 20.27 -30.05 9.28
C LYS A 391 20.15 -31.56 9.23
N MET A 392 21.28 -32.25 9.31
CA MET A 392 21.35 -33.70 9.41
C MET A 392 21.81 -34.08 10.81
N ALA A 393 21.18 -35.05 11.45
CA ALA A 393 21.65 -35.57 12.72
C ALA A 393 22.95 -36.37 12.53
N ASN A 394 24.01 -36.03 13.24
CA ASN A 394 25.31 -36.74 13.15
C ASN A 394 25.41 -37.94 14.09
N LYS A 395 24.47 -38.07 15.03
CA LYS A 395 24.25 -39.20 15.93
C LYS A 395 22.75 -39.43 16.16
N ASP A 396 22.39 -40.53 16.79
CA ASP A 396 21.00 -40.74 17.21
C ASP A 396 20.66 -39.76 18.35
N THR A 397 19.56 -39.03 18.19
CA THR A 397 19.11 -37.95 19.08
C THR A 397 17.57 -37.87 19.04
N TRP A 398 16.99 -36.76 19.48
CA TRP A 398 15.53 -36.57 19.53
C TRP A 398 15.13 -35.12 19.23
N LEU A 399 13.84 -34.90 19.02
CA LEU A 399 13.21 -33.58 19.03
C LEU A 399 12.13 -33.54 20.11
N PRO A 400 11.93 -32.41 20.80
CA PRO A 400 10.98 -32.30 21.90
C PRO A 400 9.50 -32.34 21.52
N ARG A 401 9.14 -32.05 20.26
CA ARG A 401 7.75 -32.00 19.79
C ARG A 401 7.57 -32.77 18.49
N GLY A 402 6.34 -33.23 18.22
CA GLY A 402 5.94 -33.91 16.99
C GLY A 402 5.52 -35.37 17.16
N GLY A 403 5.61 -35.92 18.37
CA GLY A 403 5.26 -37.29 18.71
C GLY A 403 3.87 -37.39 19.33
N GLY A 404 3.21 -38.54 19.16
CA GLY A 404 1.90 -38.80 19.75
C GLY A 404 0.73 -38.34 18.88
N SER A 405 -0.49 -38.60 19.34
CA SER A 405 -1.72 -38.25 18.62
C SER A 405 -1.98 -36.74 18.60
N ASP A 406 -1.50 -35.99 19.59
CA ASP A 406 -1.63 -34.54 19.72
C ASP A 406 -0.38 -33.77 19.25
N GLY A 407 0.72 -34.47 18.93
CA GLY A 407 1.96 -33.88 18.44
C GLY A 407 2.81 -33.21 19.53
N THR A 408 2.47 -33.38 20.81
CA THR A 408 3.17 -32.70 21.92
C THR A 408 4.38 -33.46 22.45
N GLY A 409 4.49 -34.76 22.15
CA GLY A 409 5.55 -35.64 22.62
C GLY A 409 6.86 -35.55 21.83
N SER A 410 7.93 -36.12 22.39
CA SER A 410 9.23 -36.20 21.75
C SER A 410 9.24 -37.17 20.55
N ILE A 411 10.16 -37.00 19.61
CA ILE A 411 10.38 -37.95 18.50
C ILE A 411 11.84 -38.34 18.37
N LEU A 412 12.09 -39.61 18.09
CA LEU A 412 13.44 -40.14 17.84
C LEU A 412 13.95 -39.67 16.47
N ILE A 413 15.15 -39.11 16.45
CA ILE A 413 15.88 -38.73 15.23
C ILE A 413 17.09 -39.64 15.07
N ARG A 414 17.15 -40.37 13.96
CA ARG A 414 18.27 -41.29 13.69
C ARG A 414 19.46 -40.53 13.12
N LYS A 415 20.67 -41.02 13.37
CA LYS A 415 21.88 -40.61 12.66
C LYS A 415 21.63 -40.65 11.14
N GLY A 416 21.98 -39.57 10.45
CA GLY A 416 21.78 -39.38 9.01
C GLY A 416 20.39 -38.85 8.63
N GLN A 417 19.45 -38.74 9.57
CA GLN A 417 18.12 -38.21 9.30
C GLN A 417 18.16 -36.69 9.16
N ILE A 418 17.40 -36.16 8.21
CA ILE A 418 17.31 -34.73 7.94
C ILE A 418 16.15 -34.12 8.74
N VAL A 419 16.42 -33.00 9.42
CA VAL A 419 15.44 -32.15 10.07
C VAL A 419 15.40 -30.81 9.32
N SER A 420 14.31 -30.56 8.62
CA SER A 420 14.02 -29.32 7.91
C SER A 420 13.11 -28.43 8.74
N PHE A 421 13.57 -27.22 9.05
CA PHE A 421 12.79 -26.23 9.77
C PHE A 421 12.35 -25.07 8.87
N TRP A 422 11.11 -24.61 9.05
CA TRP A 422 10.44 -23.71 8.13
C TRP A 422 10.11 -22.38 8.81
N SER A 423 10.96 -21.37 8.59
CA SER A 423 10.71 -20.00 9.04
C SER A 423 9.42 -19.45 8.42
N TRP A 424 9.14 -19.75 7.15
CA TRP A 424 7.93 -19.34 6.46
C TRP A 424 6.63 -19.66 7.21
N ALA A 425 6.55 -20.90 7.72
CA ALA A 425 5.40 -21.38 8.48
C ALA A 425 5.45 -20.92 9.94
N SER A 426 6.62 -20.98 10.59
CA SER A 426 6.82 -20.53 11.96
C SER A 426 6.46 -19.04 12.14
N HIS A 427 6.84 -18.20 11.17
CA HIS A 427 6.56 -16.77 11.13
C HIS A 427 5.08 -16.44 10.91
N ARG A 428 4.24 -17.43 10.61
CA ARG A 428 2.80 -17.30 10.39
C ARG A 428 1.98 -18.02 11.47
N ASN A 429 2.60 -18.35 12.59
CA ASN A 429 1.88 -18.94 13.73
C ASN A 429 0.96 -17.89 14.38
N PRO A 430 -0.38 -18.10 14.38
CA PRO A 430 -1.32 -17.16 14.96
C PRO A 430 -1.18 -17.01 16.49
N ASP A 431 -0.66 -18.02 17.18
CA ASP A 431 -0.45 -17.98 18.64
C ASP A 431 0.64 -16.99 19.04
N VAL A 432 1.60 -16.76 18.13
CA VAL A 432 2.72 -15.83 18.36
C VAL A 432 2.45 -14.47 17.73
N PHE A 433 1.92 -14.46 16.51
CA PHE A 433 1.80 -13.23 15.71
C PHE A 433 0.36 -12.68 15.65
N GLY A 434 -0.59 -13.25 16.38
CA GLY A 434 -1.98 -12.82 16.43
C GLY A 434 -2.85 -13.43 15.33
N ALA A 435 -4.15 -13.11 15.36
CA ALA A 435 -5.16 -13.75 14.50
C ALA A 435 -4.99 -13.47 12.99
N ASP A 436 -4.23 -12.46 12.61
CA ASP A 436 -3.97 -12.02 11.24
C ASP A 436 -2.49 -12.21 10.80
N PRO A 437 -1.92 -13.43 10.89
CA PRO A 437 -0.49 -13.63 10.66
C PRO A 437 -0.07 -13.42 9.21
N GLU A 438 -0.98 -13.31 8.25
CA GLU A 438 -0.65 -13.09 6.84
C GLU A 438 -0.69 -11.59 6.45
N SER A 439 -1.22 -10.72 7.32
CA SER A 439 -1.32 -9.27 7.10
C SER A 439 -0.03 -8.55 7.49
N PHE A 440 0.37 -7.56 6.69
CA PHE A 440 1.49 -6.67 7.01
C PHE A 440 1.04 -5.59 8.01
N ARG A 441 1.41 -5.75 9.28
CA ARG A 441 1.09 -4.81 10.36
C ARG A 441 2.29 -4.59 11.28
N PRO A 442 3.17 -3.62 10.98
CA PRO A 442 4.33 -3.31 11.81
C PRO A 442 3.99 -3.04 13.30
N GLU A 443 2.81 -2.49 13.58
CA GLU A 443 2.34 -2.17 14.94
C GLU A 443 2.26 -3.39 15.86
N ARG A 444 2.22 -4.63 15.31
CA ARG A 444 2.24 -5.83 16.14
C ARG A 444 3.51 -5.94 17.00
N TRP A 445 4.61 -5.35 16.53
CA TRP A 445 5.91 -5.35 17.21
C TRP A 445 5.98 -4.39 18.40
N GLU A 446 4.94 -3.58 18.65
CA GLU A 446 4.80 -2.82 19.90
C GLU A 446 4.55 -3.75 21.10
N ASN A 447 3.91 -4.90 20.85
CA ASN A 447 3.54 -5.87 21.88
C ASN A 447 4.35 -7.18 21.77
N ILE A 448 5.03 -7.40 20.65
CA ILE A 448 5.83 -8.60 20.38
C ILE A 448 7.32 -8.26 20.49
N LYS A 449 8.05 -9.02 21.29
CA LYS A 449 9.50 -8.88 21.40
C LYS A 449 10.23 -9.49 20.21
N GLU A 450 11.44 -9.00 19.91
CA GLU A 450 12.25 -9.50 18.79
C GLU A 450 12.75 -10.93 18.97
N ASP A 451 12.74 -11.45 20.20
CA ASP A 451 13.05 -12.84 20.53
C ASP A 451 11.81 -13.74 20.60
N ALA A 452 10.69 -13.29 20.02
CA ALA A 452 9.44 -14.04 19.97
C ALA A 452 9.65 -15.48 19.49
N PRO A 453 9.04 -16.48 20.15
CA PRO A 453 9.19 -17.88 19.78
C PRO A 453 8.89 -18.11 18.30
N GLY A 454 9.86 -18.65 17.57
CA GLY A 454 9.68 -18.99 16.17
C GLY A 454 9.93 -17.85 15.18
N PHE A 455 10.18 -16.61 15.63
CA PHE A 455 10.72 -15.55 14.77
C PHE A 455 12.24 -15.73 14.60
N ILE A 456 12.67 -16.10 13.40
CA ILE A 456 14.07 -16.52 13.13
C ILE A 456 14.65 -15.92 11.84
N PRO A 457 14.51 -14.62 11.57
CA PRO A 457 14.92 -14.01 10.29
C PRO A 457 16.41 -14.16 9.98
N PHE A 458 17.27 -14.24 11.00
CA PHE A 458 18.73 -14.41 10.89
C PHE A 458 19.25 -15.74 11.46
N GLN A 459 18.35 -16.67 11.79
CA GLN A 459 18.59 -17.89 12.58
C GLN A 459 19.12 -17.63 13.99
N PRO A 460 18.64 -18.35 15.02
CA PRO A 460 19.19 -18.27 16.36
C PRO A 460 20.42 -19.17 16.55
N GLY A 461 21.21 -18.91 17.61
CA GLY A 461 22.25 -19.82 18.09
C GLY A 461 23.62 -19.65 17.42
N GLN A 462 24.45 -20.69 17.48
CA GLN A 462 25.86 -20.60 17.08
C GLN A 462 26.05 -20.25 15.59
N ARG A 463 25.07 -20.60 14.74
CA ARG A 463 25.06 -20.31 13.31
C ARG A 463 24.24 -19.07 12.91
N VAL A 464 23.92 -18.18 13.87
CA VAL A 464 23.30 -16.87 13.59
C VAL A 464 24.04 -16.13 12.48
N CYS A 465 23.32 -15.41 11.61
CA CYS A 465 23.93 -14.67 10.50
C CYS A 465 25.06 -13.75 10.99
N PRO A 466 26.30 -13.86 10.44
CA PRO A 466 27.39 -12.96 10.83
C PRO A 466 27.17 -11.54 10.32
N GLY A 467 26.45 -11.38 9.20
CA GLY A 467 26.18 -10.10 8.57
C GLY A 467 24.91 -9.40 9.05
N GLN A 468 24.24 -9.88 10.11
CA GLN A 468 22.96 -9.33 10.56
C GLN A 468 23.02 -7.81 10.80
N ARG A 469 24.00 -7.35 11.58
CA ARG A 469 24.16 -5.92 11.90
C ARG A 469 24.50 -5.11 10.65
N ILE A 470 25.39 -5.62 9.80
CA ILE A 470 25.78 -5.00 8.53
C ILE A 470 24.55 -4.80 7.63
N ALA A 471 23.78 -5.87 7.42
CA ALA A 471 22.58 -5.85 6.56
C ALA A 471 21.53 -4.87 7.07
N LEU A 472 21.21 -4.90 8.38
CA LEU A 472 20.22 -3.99 8.96
C LEU A 472 20.70 -2.52 8.94
N THR A 473 22.00 -2.27 9.12
CA THR A 473 22.57 -0.91 9.06
C THR A 473 22.45 -0.34 7.66
N MET A 474 22.92 -1.07 6.64
CA MET A 474 22.81 -0.64 5.24
C MET A 474 21.36 -0.47 4.82
N ALA A 475 20.49 -1.44 5.15
CA ALA A 475 19.07 -1.35 4.82
C ALA A 475 18.40 -0.15 5.50
N SER A 476 18.72 0.12 6.77
CA SER A 476 18.18 1.28 7.49
C SER A 476 18.58 2.58 6.80
N TYR A 477 19.88 2.73 6.52
CA TYR A 477 20.41 3.91 5.85
C TYR A 477 19.75 4.12 4.48
N ILE A 478 19.70 3.08 3.64
CA ILE A 478 19.07 3.13 2.32
C ILE A 478 17.60 3.54 2.41
N VAL A 479 16.82 2.91 3.29
CA VAL A 479 15.40 3.23 3.45
C VAL A 479 15.21 4.67 3.93
N ILE A 480 15.97 5.11 4.93
CA ILE A 480 15.91 6.49 5.45
C ILE A 480 16.18 7.48 4.32
N ARG A 481 17.29 7.32 3.61
CA ARG A 481 17.70 8.22 2.53
C ARG A 481 16.68 8.26 1.40
N MET A 482 16.13 7.12 1.00
CA MET A 482 15.08 7.09 -0.02
C MET A 482 13.79 7.77 0.45
N LEU A 483 13.41 7.64 1.72
CA LEU A 483 12.23 8.31 2.28
C LEU A 483 12.44 9.82 2.50
N GLN A 484 13.69 10.26 2.67
CA GLN A 484 14.05 11.68 2.67
C GLN A 484 13.93 12.29 1.26
N THR A 485 14.37 11.57 0.24
CA THR A 485 14.36 12.02 -1.16
C THR A 485 12.96 11.99 -1.79
N TYR A 486 12.25 10.87 -1.66
CA TYR A 486 10.99 10.64 -2.36
C TYR A 486 9.79 10.91 -1.45
N ALA A 487 8.82 11.69 -1.92
CA ALA A 487 7.61 12.01 -1.16
C ALA A 487 6.47 11.01 -1.38
N SER A 488 6.45 10.34 -2.53
CA SER A 488 5.47 9.31 -2.83
C SER A 488 6.13 8.01 -3.26
N LEU A 489 5.45 6.91 -2.98
CA LEU A 489 5.83 5.57 -3.39
C LEU A 489 4.55 4.83 -3.80
N GLU A 490 4.37 4.63 -5.11
CA GLU A 490 3.17 3.99 -5.66
C GLU A 490 3.49 2.62 -6.24
N ALA A 491 2.68 1.62 -5.94
CA ALA A 491 2.78 0.32 -6.60
C ALA A 491 2.35 0.41 -8.07
N ARG A 492 3.19 -0.08 -8.98
CA ARG A 492 2.89 -0.16 -10.43
C ARG A 492 2.56 -1.57 -10.92
N ASP A 493 2.77 -2.59 -10.09
CA ASP A 493 2.36 -3.97 -10.37
C ASP A 493 1.18 -4.39 -9.49
N ILE A 494 0.03 -4.71 -10.08
CA ILE A 494 -1.16 -5.16 -9.33
C ILE A 494 -1.13 -6.66 -9.00
N ARG A 495 -0.21 -7.43 -9.60
CA ARG A 495 -0.13 -8.88 -9.39
C ARG A 495 0.33 -9.18 -7.95
N PRO A 496 -0.09 -10.32 -7.37
CA PRO A 496 0.43 -10.73 -6.07
C PRO A 496 1.94 -11.04 -6.16
N TRP A 497 2.60 -11.03 -5.01
CA TRP A 497 3.98 -11.50 -4.93
C TRP A 497 4.03 -12.98 -5.33
N VAL A 498 4.87 -13.30 -6.32
CA VAL A 498 5.15 -14.68 -6.71
C VAL A 498 6.60 -14.97 -6.37
N GLU A 499 6.83 -15.99 -5.55
CA GLU A 499 8.16 -16.28 -5.05
C GLU A 499 9.08 -16.83 -6.15
N ARG A 500 10.27 -16.23 -6.21
CA ARG A 500 11.40 -16.77 -6.93
C ARG A 500 12.37 -17.38 -5.93
N HIS A 501 12.47 -18.70 -5.97
CA HIS A 501 13.36 -19.46 -5.10
C HIS A 501 14.75 -19.57 -5.73
N GLY A 502 15.73 -18.93 -5.10
CA GLY A 502 17.16 -19.15 -5.32
C GLY A 502 17.83 -19.54 -4.00
N LEU A 503 19.03 -19.00 -3.75
CA LEU A 503 19.64 -19.06 -2.43
C LEU A 503 18.92 -18.13 -1.44
N GLY A 504 18.37 -17.01 -1.95
CA GLY A 504 17.41 -16.14 -1.26
C GLY A 504 15.98 -16.23 -1.80
N LEU A 505 15.08 -15.42 -1.22
CA LEU A 505 13.69 -15.25 -1.62
C LEU A 505 13.49 -13.86 -2.23
N LEU A 506 13.14 -13.81 -3.51
CA LEU A 506 12.85 -12.57 -4.25
C LEU A 506 11.49 -12.67 -4.95
N SER A 507 10.99 -11.54 -5.45
CA SER A 507 9.82 -11.53 -6.33
C SER A 507 10.22 -11.98 -7.71
N ARG A 508 9.47 -12.94 -8.27
CA ARG A 508 9.60 -13.34 -9.69
C ARG A 508 9.25 -12.20 -10.63
N ASN A 509 8.27 -11.38 -10.25
CA ASN A 509 7.74 -10.31 -11.07
C ASN A 509 8.50 -9.00 -10.90
N GLY A 510 9.56 -8.97 -10.08
CA GLY A 510 10.18 -7.72 -9.64
C GLY A 510 9.32 -6.99 -8.61
N VAL A 511 9.74 -5.78 -8.26
CA VAL A 511 8.97 -4.84 -7.43
C VAL A 511 8.86 -3.55 -8.22
N HIS A 512 7.80 -3.46 -9.02
CA HIS A 512 7.55 -2.29 -9.84
C HIS A 512 6.86 -1.19 -9.05
N VAL A 513 7.52 -0.04 -8.97
CA VAL A 513 7.04 1.14 -8.24
C VAL A 513 7.27 2.40 -9.05
N ALA A 514 6.51 3.45 -8.75
CA ALA A 514 6.87 4.81 -9.12
C ALA A 514 7.23 5.58 -7.86
N LEU A 515 8.36 6.27 -7.92
CA LEU A 515 8.84 7.16 -6.90
C LEU A 515 8.75 8.56 -7.49
N SER A 516 8.08 9.48 -6.80
CA SER A 516 8.15 10.89 -7.16
C SER A 516 9.02 11.60 -6.14
N ASP A 517 9.89 12.48 -6.62
CA ASP A 517 10.63 13.39 -5.76
C ASP A 517 9.66 14.08 -4.80
N ALA A 518 10.13 14.42 -3.60
CA ALA A 518 9.50 15.53 -2.92
C ALA A 518 9.43 16.67 -3.94
N PRO A 519 8.22 17.22 -4.24
CA PRO A 519 8.14 18.35 -5.15
C PRO A 519 9.21 19.33 -4.71
N SER A 520 10.01 19.84 -5.65
CA SER A 520 10.94 20.93 -5.36
C SER A 520 10.09 22.02 -4.76
N VAL A 521 10.03 22.05 -3.43
CA VAL A 521 9.25 23.03 -2.72
C VAL A 521 9.96 24.32 -3.12
N PRO A 522 9.29 25.22 -3.88
CA PRO A 522 9.82 26.57 -3.97
C PRO A 522 10.09 26.98 -2.52
N ARG A 523 11.26 27.55 -2.23
CA ARG A 523 11.71 27.95 -0.88
C ARG A 523 10.74 28.89 -0.13
N GLU A 524 9.51 29.06 -0.63
CA GLU A 524 8.39 29.81 -0.08
C GLU A 524 7.33 28.97 0.67
N PHE A 525 7.32 27.61 0.63
CA PHE A 525 6.34 26.83 1.41
C PHE A 525 6.94 26.16 2.65
N THR A 526 7.34 26.99 3.61
CA THR A 526 7.63 26.60 5.01
C THR A 526 6.37 26.49 5.88
N ASN A 527 5.18 26.26 5.30
CA ASN A 527 3.92 26.37 6.04
C ASN A 527 2.96 25.20 5.75
N SER A 528 3.26 24.01 6.29
CA SER A 528 2.23 22.98 6.44
C SER A 528 1.17 23.48 7.43
N HIS A 529 -0.11 23.43 7.02
CA HIS A 529 -1.26 23.83 7.82
C HIS A 529 -2.10 22.61 8.21
N ARG A 530 -2.88 22.74 9.28
CA ARG A 530 -3.77 21.71 9.83
C ARG A 530 -5.22 22.08 9.54
N TYR A 531 -5.93 21.26 8.78
CA TYR A 531 -7.33 21.47 8.44
C TYR A 531 -8.22 20.43 9.10
N LEU A 532 -9.30 20.90 9.74
CA LEU A 532 -10.40 20.03 10.16
C LEU A 532 -11.55 20.21 9.18
N ILE A 533 -11.94 19.13 8.51
CA ILE A 533 -12.98 19.14 7.47
C ILE A 533 -14.23 18.47 8.00
N TYR A 534 -15.39 19.05 7.70
CA TYR A 534 -16.69 18.48 8.02
C TYR A 534 -17.60 18.45 6.80
N SER A 535 -18.18 17.27 6.52
CA SER A 535 -19.12 17.08 5.40
C SER A 535 -20.47 16.60 5.91
N TYR A 536 -21.53 17.10 5.27
CA TYR A 536 -22.89 16.69 5.57
C TYR A 536 -23.19 15.28 5.06
N TYR A 537 -24.16 14.59 5.68
CA TYR A 537 -24.44 13.16 5.43
C TYR A 537 -24.83 12.79 3.97
N PRO A 538 -25.42 13.67 3.14
CA PRO A 538 -25.73 13.31 1.75
C PRO A 538 -24.46 13.08 0.92
N LYS A 539 -24.41 11.97 0.17
CA LYS A 539 -23.25 11.57 -0.64
C LYS A 539 -22.78 12.65 -1.62
N GLY A 540 -23.68 13.48 -2.17
CA GLY A 540 -23.32 14.58 -3.06
C GLY A 540 -22.37 15.61 -2.43
N HIS A 541 -22.57 15.92 -1.16
CA HIS A 541 -21.72 16.87 -0.42
C HIS A 541 -20.34 16.27 -0.12
N PHE A 542 -20.31 14.98 0.19
CA PHE A 542 -19.08 14.23 0.41
C PHE A 542 -18.12 14.30 -0.79
N TYR A 543 -18.62 14.09 -2.02
CA TYR A 543 -17.75 14.06 -3.21
C TYR A 543 -17.07 15.40 -3.52
N ASN A 544 -17.74 16.52 -3.28
CA ASN A 544 -17.12 17.84 -3.48
C ASN A 544 -15.96 18.06 -2.49
N MET A 545 -16.17 17.65 -1.24
CA MET A 545 -15.15 17.75 -0.20
C MET A 545 -13.97 16.81 -0.49
N GLN A 546 -14.24 15.62 -1.04
CA GLN A 546 -13.22 14.63 -1.38
C GLN A 546 -12.13 15.18 -2.30
N ALA A 547 -12.50 15.95 -3.33
CA ALA A 547 -11.54 16.55 -4.25
C ALA A 547 -10.62 17.55 -3.55
N VAL A 548 -11.17 18.40 -2.68
CA VAL A 548 -10.39 19.40 -1.92
C VAL A 548 -9.52 18.75 -0.86
N VAL A 549 -10.06 17.76 -0.13
CA VAL A 549 -9.30 16.98 0.87
C VAL A 549 -8.09 16.34 0.21
N LYS A 550 -8.28 15.64 -0.91
CA LYS A 550 -7.20 14.99 -1.64
C LYS A 550 -6.13 16.01 -2.05
N ALA A 551 -6.55 17.15 -2.59
CA ALA A 551 -5.62 18.21 -3.00
C ALA A 551 -4.86 18.83 -1.80
N LEU A 552 -5.50 19.03 -0.65
CA LEU A 552 -4.82 19.52 0.57
C LEU A 552 -3.79 18.51 1.09
N VAL A 553 -4.13 17.22 1.09
CA VAL A 553 -3.22 16.15 1.49
C VAL A 553 -2.04 16.05 0.52
N ASP A 554 -2.30 16.13 -0.79
CA ASP A 554 -1.26 16.11 -1.84
C ASP A 554 -0.30 17.30 -1.73
N ARG A 555 -0.76 18.43 -1.19
CA ARG A 555 0.04 19.63 -0.89
C ARG A 555 0.77 19.57 0.45
N GLY A 556 0.72 18.44 1.16
CA GLY A 556 1.46 18.21 2.40
C GLY A 556 0.82 18.81 3.66
N HIS A 557 -0.47 19.12 3.62
CA HIS A 557 -1.23 19.57 4.79
C HIS A 557 -1.76 18.39 5.61
N GLN A 558 -1.88 18.59 6.92
CA GLN A 558 -2.51 17.59 7.79
C GLN A 558 -4.02 17.81 7.77
N VAL A 559 -4.78 16.77 7.40
CA VAL A 559 -6.23 16.87 7.26
C VAL A 559 -6.92 15.82 8.12
N VAL A 560 -7.76 16.29 9.03
CA VAL A 560 -8.71 15.46 9.78
C VAL A 560 -10.08 15.67 9.20
N TRP A 561 -10.78 14.59 8.84
CA TRP A 561 -12.09 14.67 8.22
C TRP A 561 -13.16 14.01 9.08
N LEU A 562 -14.03 14.85 9.62
CA LEU A 562 -15.20 14.49 10.42
C LEU A 562 -16.40 14.18 9.52
N VAL A 563 -16.80 12.91 9.42
CA VAL A 563 -17.95 12.46 8.62
C VAL A 563 -18.49 11.13 9.17
N SER A 564 -19.66 10.67 8.74
CA SER A 564 -20.25 9.40 9.21
C SER A 564 -19.31 8.20 8.98
N ALA A 565 -19.43 7.18 9.84
CA ALA A 565 -18.57 5.99 9.81
C ALA A 565 -18.61 5.23 8.47
N GLU A 566 -19.73 5.29 7.76
CA GLU A 566 -19.91 4.62 6.45
C GLU A 566 -18.94 5.13 5.38
N HIS A 567 -18.40 6.34 5.54
CA HIS A 567 -17.49 6.95 4.57
C HIS A 567 -16.01 6.74 4.89
N GLU A 568 -15.67 6.03 5.98
CA GLU A 568 -14.29 5.84 6.44
C GLU A 568 -13.34 5.39 5.33
N ARG A 569 -13.72 4.35 4.58
CA ARG A 569 -12.89 3.83 3.48
C ARG A 569 -12.59 4.89 2.42
N MET A 570 -13.57 5.73 2.09
CA MET A 570 -13.41 6.77 1.08
C MET A 570 -12.60 7.97 1.60
N VAL A 571 -12.68 8.27 2.90
CA VAL A 571 -11.85 9.29 3.56
C VAL A 571 -10.40 8.83 3.62
N VAL A 572 -10.14 7.62 4.10
CA VAL A 572 -8.78 7.07 4.20
C VAL A 572 -8.12 6.97 2.83
N ALA A 573 -8.89 6.67 1.77
CA ALA A 573 -8.40 6.68 0.39
C ALA A 573 -7.88 8.05 -0.09
N THR A 574 -8.27 9.15 0.56
CA THR A 574 -7.75 10.50 0.26
C THR A 574 -6.46 10.83 1.01
N GLY A 575 -6.04 9.98 1.96
CA GLY A 575 -4.92 10.21 2.87
C GLY A 575 -5.25 11.07 4.10
N ALA A 576 -6.49 11.53 4.26
CA ALA A 576 -6.96 12.22 5.46
C ALA A 576 -7.27 11.25 6.62
N THR A 577 -7.15 11.73 7.86
CA THR A 577 -7.52 10.98 9.05
C THR A 577 -9.03 11.05 9.26
N HIS A 578 -9.71 9.90 9.26
CA HIS A 578 -11.15 9.85 9.51
C HIS A 578 -11.48 9.96 11.00
N ILE A 579 -12.47 10.79 11.33
CA ILE A 579 -13.11 10.78 12.64
C ILE A 579 -14.63 10.60 12.42
N PRO A 580 -15.26 9.55 12.98
CA PRO A 580 -16.69 9.33 12.80
C PRO A 580 -17.48 10.40 13.55
N THR A 581 -18.52 10.99 12.94
CA THR A 581 -19.49 11.82 13.66
C THR A 581 -20.27 10.99 14.69
N ARG A 582 -20.61 11.58 15.84
CA ARG A 582 -21.40 10.92 16.90
C ARG A 582 -22.67 11.71 17.20
N ARG A 583 -22.51 12.92 17.75
CA ARG A 583 -23.63 13.78 18.10
C ARG A 583 -24.32 14.32 16.85
N ILE A 584 -23.55 14.61 15.81
CA ILE A 584 -24.11 15.01 14.51
C ILE A 584 -24.92 13.85 13.91
N ALA A 585 -24.42 12.61 14.00
CA ALA A 585 -25.11 11.43 13.50
C ALA A 585 -26.44 11.16 14.24
N GLU A 586 -26.52 11.43 15.56
CA GLU A 586 -27.78 11.39 16.33
C GLU A 586 -28.82 12.38 15.78
N CYS A 587 -28.39 13.57 15.34
CA CYS A 587 -29.26 14.57 14.73
C CYS A 587 -29.69 14.15 13.31
N ASP A 588 -28.75 13.63 12.51
CA ASP A 588 -28.99 13.19 11.13
C ASP A 588 -29.93 11.97 11.08
N ALA A 589 -29.83 11.03 12.04
CA ALA A 589 -30.73 9.87 12.13
C ALA A 589 -32.21 10.28 12.25
N TYR A 590 -32.51 11.37 12.97
CA TYR A 590 -33.87 11.90 13.08
C TYR A 590 -34.38 12.48 11.76
N LEU A 591 -33.49 13.12 10.97
CA LEU A 591 -33.80 13.64 9.64
C LEU A 591 -34.05 12.52 8.63
N ILE A 592 -33.25 11.45 8.69
CA ILE A 592 -33.39 10.30 7.79
C ILE A 592 -34.68 9.53 8.08
N ALA A 593 -35.11 9.44 9.34
CA ALA A 593 -36.28 8.67 9.75
C ALA A 593 -37.64 9.34 9.46
N ARG A 594 -37.68 10.62 9.08
CA ARG A 594 -38.93 11.38 8.87
C ARG A 594 -38.89 12.13 7.56
N ASP A 595 -39.95 11.99 6.76
CA ASP A 595 -40.17 12.80 5.56
C ASP A 595 -40.97 14.06 5.97
N PRO A 596 -40.35 15.23 6.18
CA PRO A 596 -41.03 16.36 6.80
C PRO A 596 -41.90 17.07 5.77
N VAL A 597 -43.20 17.22 6.09
CA VAL A 597 -44.25 17.60 5.13
C VAL A 597 -44.24 19.10 4.82
N THR A 598 -43.70 19.93 5.73
CA THR A 598 -43.64 21.39 5.56
C THR A 598 -42.21 21.94 5.63
N ALA A 599 -41.96 23.07 4.95
CA ALA A 599 -40.66 23.75 5.00
C ALA A 599 -40.22 24.16 6.43
N LEU A 600 -41.19 24.49 7.29
CA LEU A 600 -40.94 24.83 8.70
C LEU A 600 -40.51 23.60 9.51
N GLU A 601 -41.13 22.44 9.26
CA GLU A 601 -40.71 21.18 9.90
C GLU A 601 -39.34 20.72 9.41
N GLN A 602 -39.02 20.91 8.13
CA GLN A 602 -37.69 20.63 7.58
C GLN A 602 -36.62 21.53 8.23
N ALA A 603 -36.85 22.83 8.31
CA ALA A 603 -35.93 23.77 8.97
C ALA A 603 -35.74 23.43 10.44
N ARG A 604 -36.84 23.11 11.14
CA ARG A 604 -36.81 22.67 12.55
C ARG A 604 -36.02 21.38 12.74
N ALA A 605 -36.23 20.39 11.88
CA ALA A 605 -35.53 19.12 11.96
C ALA A 605 -34.03 19.28 11.72
N ARG A 606 -33.63 20.13 10.76
CA ARG A 606 -32.21 20.40 10.43
C ARG A 606 -31.45 21.11 11.54
N MET A 607 -32.10 22.06 12.23
CA MET A 607 -31.43 22.89 13.24
C MET A 607 -31.56 22.37 14.68
N ARG A 608 -32.39 21.36 14.93
CA ARG A 608 -32.62 20.81 16.26
C ARG A 608 -31.32 20.22 16.84
N ASN A 609 -30.84 20.78 17.94
CA ASN A 609 -29.60 20.38 18.64
C ASN A 609 -28.32 20.41 17.78
N ARG A 610 -28.40 20.94 16.56
CA ARG A 610 -27.35 20.87 15.55
C ARG A 610 -26.08 21.60 15.97
N VAL A 611 -26.21 22.82 16.48
CA VAL A 611 -25.07 23.65 16.90
C VAL A 611 -24.32 22.99 18.06
N LEU A 612 -25.04 22.44 19.03
CA LEU A 612 -24.44 21.72 20.15
C LEU A 612 -23.74 20.43 19.70
N ALA A 613 -24.36 19.70 18.77
CA ALA A 613 -23.81 18.48 18.23
C ALA A 613 -22.52 18.72 17.43
N GLU A 614 -22.53 19.73 16.55
CA GLU A 614 -21.35 20.16 15.78
C GLU A 614 -20.23 20.61 16.71
N ALA A 615 -20.50 21.50 17.67
CA ALA A 615 -19.49 21.95 18.62
C ALA A 615 -18.89 20.79 19.44
N ALA A 616 -19.72 19.83 19.88
CA ALA A 616 -19.23 18.67 20.63
C ALA A 616 -18.33 17.75 19.79
N ASP A 617 -18.71 17.45 18.54
CA ASP A 617 -17.90 16.63 17.65
C ASP A 617 -16.64 17.38 17.16
N TYR A 618 -16.70 18.70 16.95
CA TYR A 618 -15.52 19.52 16.67
C TYR A 618 -14.52 19.52 17.82
N ARG A 619 -14.97 19.77 19.07
CA ARG A 619 -14.08 19.69 20.25
C ARG A 619 -13.41 18.32 20.38
N ARG A 620 -14.16 17.26 20.09
CA ARG A 620 -13.60 15.89 20.11
C ARG A 620 -12.55 15.69 19.02
N ALA A 621 -12.79 16.21 17.81
CA ALA A 621 -11.82 16.14 16.72
C ALA A 621 -10.59 17.02 16.96
N LEU A 622 -10.76 18.16 17.64
CA LEU A 622 -9.68 19.08 18.00
C LEU A 622 -8.85 18.61 19.20
N HIS A 623 -9.29 17.60 19.95
CA HIS A 623 -8.58 17.07 21.11
C HIS A 623 -7.28 16.36 20.67
N GLY A 624 -6.15 17.05 20.79
CA GLY A 624 -4.85 16.59 20.28
C GLY A 624 -4.56 17.02 18.83
N PHE A 625 -5.44 17.80 18.21
CA PHE A 625 -5.29 18.32 16.85
C PHE A 625 -5.69 19.79 16.78
N ASN A 626 -4.71 20.70 16.82
CA ASN A 626 -4.98 22.14 16.76
C ASN A 626 -5.16 22.59 15.30
N ALA A 627 -6.39 22.59 14.79
CA ALA A 627 -6.64 23.02 13.41
C ALA A 627 -6.35 24.52 13.20
N ASP A 628 -5.62 24.85 12.13
CA ASP A 628 -5.41 26.21 11.63
C ASP A 628 -6.65 26.77 10.92
N CYS A 629 -7.54 25.91 10.42
CA CYS A 629 -8.82 26.28 9.82
C CYS A 629 -9.80 25.10 9.84
N ILE A 630 -11.08 25.37 10.09
CA ILE A 630 -12.16 24.42 9.81
C ILE A 630 -12.73 24.67 8.41
N LEU A 631 -12.78 23.65 7.55
CA LEU A 631 -13.59 23.69 6.32
C LEU A 631 -14.90 22.95 6.56
N ALA A 632 -16.01 23.68 6.64
CA ALA A 632 -17.33 23.13 6.86
C ALA A 632 -18.19 23.16 5.59
N ASP A 633 -19.18 22.27 5.54
CA ASP A 633 -20.28 22.37 4.58
C ASP A 633 -21.13 23.64 4.79
N VAL A 634 -22.13 23.85 3.94
CA VAL A 634 -23.14 24.90 4.14
C VAL A 634 -23.87 24.71 5.47
N LEU A 635 -24.41 25.81 6.04
CA LEU A 635 -25.00 25.85 7.38
C LEU A 635 -23.99 25.62 8.51
N CYS A 636 -22.80 26.20 8.36
CA CYS A 636 -21.64 26.16 9.26
C CYS A 636 -21.84 26.82 10.66
N THR A 637 -23.04 26.76 11.22
CA THR A 637 -23.41 27.41 12.49
C THR A 637 -22.63 26.89 13.70
N GLY A 638 -22.24 25.61 13.72
CA GLY A 638 -21.32 25.07 14.71
C GLY A 638 -19.90 25.62 14.57
N ALA A 639 -19.37 25.73 13.34
CA ALA A 639 -18.04 26.28 13.10
C ALA A 639 -17.98 27.78 13.51
N GLN A 640 -19.04 28.54 13.20
CA GLN A 640 -19.19 29.92 13.69
C GLN A 640 -19.22 29.97 15.22
N ALA A 641 -19.93 29.05 15.89
CA ALA A 641 -19.96 29.00 17.35
C ALA A 641 -18.58 28.70 17.95
N MET A 642 -17.84 27.75 17.38
CA MET A 642 -16.46 27.44 17.79
C MET A 642 -15.53 28.64 17.61
N TYR A 643 -15.68 29.40 16.53
CA TYR A 643 -14.93 30.63 16.29
C TYR A 643 -15.30 31.74 17.30
N ASP A 644 -16.60 31.96 17.54
CA ASP A 644 -17.08 32.97 18.50
C ASP A 644 -16.61 32.68 19.94
N LEU A 645 -16.40 31.40 20.28
CA LEU A 645 -15.84 30.95 21.57
C LEU A 645 -14.31 31.12 21.65
N GLY A 646 -13.65 31.44 20.54
CA GLY A 646 -12.19 31.51 20.46
C GLY A 646 -11.50 30.14 20.45
N GLU A 647 -12.23 29.05 20.26
CA GLU A 647 -11.70 27.68 20.25
C GLU A 647 -11.02 27.30 18.93
N ILE A 648 -11.30 28.04 17.87
CA ILE A 648 -10.64 27.89 16.56
C ILE A 648 -10.17 29.24 16.02
N PRO A 649 -9.10 29.28 15.22
CA PRO A 649 -8.56 30.54 14.72
C PRO A 649 -9.37 31.15 13.58
N THR A 650 -9.94 30.33 12.69
CA THR A 650 -10.77 30.74 11.55
C THR A 650 -11.53 29.53 10.97
N PHE A 651 -12.45 29.77 10.04
CA PHE A 651 -13.14 28.72 9.30
C PHE A 651 -13.57 29.19 7.90
N ALA A 652 -13.69 28.24 6.98
CA ALA A 652 -14.19 28.42 5.63
C ALA A 652 -15.44 27.55 5.42
N SER A 653 -16.21 27.87 4.38
CA SER A 653 -17.36 27.07 3.96
C SER A 653 -17.23 26.63 2.51
N LEU A 654 -17.65 25.42 2.17
CA LEU A 654 -17.70 24.91 0.80
C LEU A 654 -19.13 24.52 0.45
N SER A 655 -19.63 24.98 -0.70
CA SER A 655 -20.96 24.64 -1.22
C SER A 655 -20.87 23.90 -2.54
N GLY A 656 -21.60 22.79 -2.59
CA GLY A 656 -21.95 22.06 -3.81
C GLY A 656 -23.40 22.24 -4.22
N THR A 657 -24.05 23.32 -3.77
CA THR A 657 -25.46 23.65 -4.03
C THR A 657 -25.58 25.06 -4.59
N ALA A 658 -26.71 25.39 -5.19
CA ALA A 658 -26.97 26.73 -5.70
C ALA A 658 -26.91 27.79 -4.59
N MET A 659 -26.23 28.90 -4.85
CA MET A 659 -25.98 29.91 -3.82
C MET A 659 -27.28 30.61 -3.38
N ALA A 660 -27.41 30.84 -2.07
CA ALA A 660 -28.48 31.64 -1.50
C ALA A 660 -28.10 33.13 -1.52
N TYR A 661 -28.85 33.94 -2.27
CA TYR A 661 -28.66 35.39 -2.33
C TYR A 661 -29.71 36.12 -1.49
N SER A 662 -29.25 37.05 -0.64
CA SER A 662 -30.11 38.04 0.01
C SER A 662 -30.25 39.35 -0.76
N ALA A 663 -29.54 39.48 -1.88
CA ALA A 663 -29.67 40.65 -2.72
C ALA A 663 -31.13 40.77 -3.20
N ASP A 664 -31.69 41.95 -3.02
CA ASP A 664 -33.05 42.35 -3.39
C ASP A 664 -33.34 42.23 -4.88
N SER A 665 -32.29 42.03 -5.66
CA SER A 665 -32.28 41.88 -7.09
C SER A 665 -32.26 40.42 -7.58
N CYS A 666 -31.92 39.48 -6.69
CA CYS A 666 -31.96 38.05 -6.93
C CYS A 666 -33.29 37.44 -6.45
N PRO A 667 -33.79 36.37 -7.07
CA PRO A 667 -34.97 35.66 -6.60
C PRO A 667 -34.75 35.10 -5.18
N GLN A 668 -35.84 34.93 -4.42
CA GLN A 668 -35.78 34.32 -3.09
C GLN A 668 -35.30 32.87 -3.19
N TRP A 669 -34.37 32.48 -2.31
CA TRP A 669 -33.91 31.09 -2.21
C TRP A 669 -35.09 30.14 -1.92
N GLY A 670 -35.12 29.01 -2.62
CA GLY A 670 -36.20 28.02 -2.63
C GLY A 670 -37.38 28.36 -3.55
N SER A 671 -37.39 29.52 -4.22
CA SER A 671 -38.54 29.92 -5.03
C SER A 671 -38.58 29.33 -6.43
N GLY A 672 -37.43 28.89 -6.98
CA GLY A 672 -37.30 28.43 -8.36
C GLY A 672 -37.65 29.49 -9.41
N LYS A 673 -37.64 30.77 -9.03
CA LYS A 673 -37.92 31.90 -9.92
C LYS A 673 -36.64 32.47 -10.49
N ARG A 674 -36.75 33.16 -11.62
CA ARG A 674 -35.67 33.97 -12.20
C ARG A 674 -35.72 35.40 -11.67
N PRO A 675 -34.62 36.17 -11.77
CA PRO A 675 -34.60 37.59 -11.42
C PRO A 675 -35.76 38.35 -12.10
N PRO A 676 -36.47 39.23 -11.37
CA PRO A 676 -37.59 39.98 -11.92
C PRO A 676 -37.13 41.01 -12.95
N SER A 677 -37.69 40.96 -14.16
CA SER A 677 -37.37 41.90 -15.25
C SER A 677 -38.09 43.25 -15.12
N SER A 678 -39.24 43.31 -14.45
CA SER A 678 -40.05 44.53 -14.30
C SER A 678 -39.74 45.33 -13.03
N ALA A 679 -39.93 46.66 -13.08
CA ALA A 679 -39.70 47.55 -11.94
C ALA A 679 -40.58 47.21 -10.72
N VAL A 680 -41.86 46.89 -10.96
CA VAL A 680 -42.80 46.44 -9.90
C VAL A 680 -42.36 45.08 -9.32
N GLY A 681 -41.89 44.17 -10.18
CA GLY A 681 -41.36 42.88 -9.75
C GLY A 681 -40.13 43.04 -8.85
N ARG A 682 -39.19 43.93 -9.22
CA ARG A 682 -38.01 44.28 -8.40
C ARG A 682 -38.42 44.86 -7.04
N PHE A 683 -39.41 45.76 -7.01
CA PHE A 683 -39.90 46.34 -5.75
C PHE A 683 -40.53 45.29 -4.82
N LEU A 684 -41.41 44.43 -5.35
CA LEU A 684 -42.03 43.36 -4.56
C LEU A 684 -41.00 42.34 -4.06
N ASN A 685 -39.99 42.03 -4.88
CA ASN A 685 -38.90 41.15 -4.51
C ASN A 685 -38.05 41.74 -3.38
N ARG A 686 -37.71 43.04 -3.46
CA ARG A 686 -37.04 43.80 -2.40
C ARG A 686 -37.82 43.79 -1.09
N ALA A 687 -39.14 44.04 -1.15
CA ALA A 687 -39.99 44.02 0.04
C ALA A 687 -40.02 42.63 0.70
N ARG A 688 -40.09 41.56 -0.10
CA ARG A 688 -40.04 40.17 0.38
C ARG A 688 -38.71 39.84 1.05
N HIS A 689 -37.58 40.22 0.46
CA HIS A 689 -36.26 40.00 1.06
C HIS A 689 -36.11 40.72 2.40
N ARG A 690 -36.56 41.98 2.49
CA ARG A 690 -36.56 42.72 3.77
C ARG A 690 -37.45 42.05 4.83
N LEU A 691 -38.65 41.61 4.45
CA LEU A 691 -39.53 40.87 5.37
C LEU A 691 -38.87 39.56 5.83
N ASN A 692 -38.23 38.83 4.91
CA ASN A 692 -37.57 37.57 5.21
C ASN A 692 -36.40 37.77 6.19
N HIS A 693 -35.57 38.81 6.00
CA HIS A 693 -34.43 39.14 6.86
C HIS A 693 -34.82 39.57 8.28
N TRP A 694 -35.85 40.41 8.39
CA TRP A 694 -36.22 41.02 9.67
C TRP A 694 -37.24 40.21 10.47
N VAL A 695 -38.02 39.35 9.81
CA VAL A 695 -39.15 38.64 10.44
C VAL A 695 -38.97 37.13 10.35
N PHE A 696 -38.81 36.58 9.15
CA PHE A 696 -38.83 35.12 8.97
C PHE A 696 -37.59 34.43 9.58
N TYR A 697 -36.37 34.85 9.25
CA TYR A 697 -35.15 34.23 9.78
C TYR A 697 -35.07 34.30 11.33
N PRO A 698 -35.31 35.47 11.96
CA PRO A 698 -35.41 35.59 13.41
C PRO A 698 -36.45 34.69 14.07
N LEU A 699 -37.65 34.58 13.50
CA LEU A 699 -38.75 33.80 14.09
C LEU A 699 -38.63 32.30 13.83
N VAL A 700 -38.03 31.90 12.71
CA VAL A 700 -37.95 30.49 12.31
C VAL A 700 -36.65 29.83 12.77
N LEU A 701 -35.48 30.46 12.57
CA LEU A 701 -34.20 29.85 12.97
C LEU A 701 -33.76 30.27 14.38
N GLY A 702 -34.08 31.51 14.79
CA GLY A 702 -33.70 32.07 16.08
C GLY A 702 -34.08 31.21 17.28
N PRO A 703 -35.32 30.71 17.40
CA PRO A 703 -35.74 29.86 18.52
C PRO A 703 -35.02 28.52 18.60
N PHE A 704 -34.40 28.05 17.51
CA PHE A 704 -33.64 26.80 17.52
C PHE A 704 -32.15 27.04 17.76
N ILE A 705 -31.57 28.10 17.17
CA ILE A 705 -30.14 28.38 17.27
C ILE A 705 -29.78 29.13 18.57
N ASN A 706 -30.55 30.14 18.96
CA ASN A 706 -30.20 30.99 20.11
C ASN A 706 -30.17 30.24 21.45
N PRO A 707 -31.09 29.31 21.77
CA PRO A 707 -30.98 28.53 23.00
C PRO A 707 -29.75 27.63 23.04
N GLN A 708 -29.32 27.11 21.88
CA GLN A 708 -28.09 26.31 21.77
C GLN A 708 -26.84 27.18 21.97
N ARG A 709 -26.80 28.37 21.37
CA ARG A 709 -25.74 29.36 21.60
C ARG A 709 -25.66 29.79 23.06
N ALA A 710 -26.80 30.07 23.69
CA ALA A 710 -26.85 30.42 25.11
C ALA A 710 -26.30 29.31 26.02
N ARG A 711 -26.57 28.03 25.70
CA ARG A 711 -25.99 26.88 26.41
C ARG A 711 -24.47 26.75 26.25
N LEU A 712 -23.91 27.30 25.16
CA LEU A 712 -22.46 27.40 24.96
C LEU A 712 -21.85 28.65 25.59
N GLY A 713 -22.66 29.52 26.23
CA GLY A 713 -22.19 30.80 26.77
C GLY A 713 -22.07 31.92 25.74
N LEU A 714 -22.59 31.74 24.53
CA LEU A 714 -22.54 32.74 23.46
C LEU A 714 -23.77 33.66 23.45
N PRO A 715 -23.61 34.93 23.03
CA PRO A 715 -24.74 35.83 22.84
C PRO A 715 -25.65 35.34 21.70
N TRP A 716 -26.90 35.79 21.75
CA TRP A 716 -27.87 35.55 20.69
C TRP A 716 -27.38 36.15 19.38
N LEU A 717 -27.80 35.54 18.27
CA LEU A 717 -27.52 36.08 16.95
C LEU A 717 -28.19 37.46 16.80
N LYS A 718 -27.47 38.40 16.17
CA LYS A 718 -27.99 39.74 15.89
C LYS A 718 -29.13 39.66 14.87
N LEU A 719 -30.26 40.29 15.19
CA LEU A 719 -31.43 40.40 14.30
C LEU A 719 -31.09 41.19 13.03
N GLY A 720 -31.78 40.87 11.93
CA GLY A 720 -31.70 41.63 10.67
C GLY A 720 -30.46 41.38 9.80
N ARG A 721 -29.66 40.33 10.06
CA ARG A 721 -28.56 39.94 9.15
C ARG A 721 -29.07 39.21 7.89
N PRO A 722 -28.39 39.36 6.74
CA PRO A 722 -28.63 38.56 5.53
C PRO A 722 -28.53 37.05 5.76
N ALA A 723 -29.28 36.28 4.96
CA ALA A 723 -29.33 34.82 5.03
C ALA A 723 -27.95 34.16 4.82
N GLU A 724 -27.12 34.71 3.93
CA GLU A 724 -25.78 34.19 3.63
C GLU A 724 -24.88 34.14 4.87
N LEU A 725 -25.00 35.10 5.80
CA LEU A 725 -24.16 35.15 7.00
C LEU A 725 -24.50 34.06 8.03
N TYR A 726 -25.63 33.37 7.87
CA TYR A 726 -25.99 32.21 8.68
C TYR A 726 -25.65 30.89 7.99
N THR A 727 -25.36 30.94 6.69
CA THR A 727 -25.20 29.77 5.84
C THR A 727 -23.74 29.51 5.51
N TYR A 728 -22.97 30.58 5.32
CA TYR A 728 -21.60 30.56 4.81
C TYR A 728 -20.64 31.26 5.76
N SER A 729 -19.36 30.95 5.65
CA SER A 729 -18.32 31.61 6.44
C SER A 729 -18.18 33.08 6.04
N PRO A 730 -18.07 34.01 7.01
CA PRO A 730 -17.79 35.41 6.73
C PRO A 730 -16.33 35.66 6.31
N PHE A 731 -15.48 34.62 6.29
CA PHE A 731 -14.06 34.72 5.96
C PHE A 731 -13.74 34.19 4.55
N LEU A 732 -14.30 33.04 4.18
CA LEU A 732 -14.13 32.45 2.85
C LEU A 732 -15.28 31.50 2.52
N HIS A 733 -15.90 31.71 1.38
CA HIS A 733 -16.88 30.79 0.82
C HIS A 733 -16.38 30.22 -0.52
N ILE A 734 -16.19 28.90 -0.58
CA ILE A 734 -15.76 28.18 -1.78
C ILE A 734 -17.02 27.65 -2.48
N GLN A 735 -17.29 28.14 -3.68
CA GLN A 735 -18.42 27.73 -4.50
C GLN A 735 -17.95 26.81 -5.62
N ALA A 736 -18.42 25.55 -5.62
CA ALA A 736 -18.10 24.55 -6.64
C ALA A 736 -18.88 24.77 -7.95
N SER A 737 -18.74 25.97 -8.53
CA SER A 737 -19.36 26.40 -9.79
C SER A 737 -18.61 27.64 -10.34
N CYS A 738 -19.24 28.38 -11.25
CA CYS A 738 -18.73 29.60 -11.86
C CYS A 738 -19.65 30.81 -11.64
N PRO A 739 -19.12 32.04 -11.78
CA PRO A 739 -19.91 33.27 -11.70
C PRO A 739 -21.12 33.31 -12.64
N GLU A 740 -20.99 32.87 -13.89
CA GLU A 740 -22.08 32.95 -14.87
C GLU A 740 -23.29 32.07 -14.53
N MET A 741 -23.08 30.99 -13.78
CA MET A 741 -24.19 30.14 -13.31
C MET A 741 -25.03 30.80 -12.22
N GLU A 742 -24.50 31.84 -11.60
CA GLU A 742 -25.18 32.57 -10.55
C GLU A 742 -25.86 33.84 -11.08
N TYR A 743 -26.81 34.39 -10.32
CA TYR A 743 -27.56 35.60 -10.71
C TYR A 743 -26.72 36.87 -10.54
N HIS A 744 -25.51 36.89 -11.10
CA HIS A 744 -24.60 38.02 -11.06
C HIS A 744 -24.82 38.90 -12.29
N ASP A 745 -25.34 40.10 -12.09
CA ASP A 745 -25.45 41.13 -13.13
C ASP A 745 -25.02 42.46 -12.51
N GLU A 746 -23.93 43.01 -13.04
CA GLU A 746 -23.35 44.29 -12.60
C GLU A 746 -24.32 45.46 -12.77
N THR A 747 -25.32 45.34 -13.65
CA THR A 747 -26.38 46.36 -13.83
C THR A 747 -27.48 46.27 -12.77
N ILE A 748 -27.49 45.21 -11.97
CA ILE A 748 -28.56 44.82 -11.05
C ILE A 748 -28.10 44.93 -9.57
N THR A 749 -26.81 44.83 -9.28
CA THR A 749 -26.24 44.98 -7.92
C THR A 749 -25.44 46.29 -7.78
N ALA A 750 -26.05 47.34 -7.24
CA ALA A 750 -25.36 48.62 -7.02
C ALA A 750 -24.26 48.56 -5.94
N GLN A 751 -24.30 47.56 -5.05
CA GLN A 751 -23.23 47.22 -4.10
C GLN A 751 -23.31 45.71 -3.80
N PRO A 752 -22.31 44.90 -4.15
CA PRO A 752 -22.24 43.52 -3.69
C PRO A 752 -22.26 43.53 -2.15
N SER A 753 -23.05 42.66 -1.51
CA SER A 753 -22.94 42.50 -0.06
C SER A 753 -21.49 42.12 0.27
N GLN A 754 -20.94 42.58 1.41
CA GLN A 754 -19.54 42.30 1.83
C GLN A 754 -19.15 40.81 1.75
N HIS A 755 -20.14 39.92 1.77
CA HIS A 755 -19.96 38.48 1.64
C HIS A 755 -19.58 38.04 0.21
N LEU A 756 -20.10 38.68 -0.84
CA LEU A 756 -19.79 38.35 -2.24
C LEU A 756 -18.32 38.60 -2.59
N GLN A 757 -17.66 39.52 -1.89
CA GLN A 757 -16.23 39.78 -2.05
C GLN A 757 -15.35 38.64 -1.54
N LYS A 758 -15.91 37.67 -0.81
CA LYS A 758 -15.19 36.54 -0.19
C LYS A 758 -15.60 35.19 -0.76
N VAL A 759 -16.25 35.21 -1.92
CA VAL A 759 -16.63 34.00 -2.66
C VAL A 759 -15.50 33.64 -3.61
N CYS A 760 -14.97 32.43 -3.48
CA CYS A 760 -14.03 31.82 -4.41
C CYS A 760 -14.77 30.80 -5.28
N TYR A 761 -14.96 31.14 -6.56
CA TYR A 761 -15.47 30.20 -7.56
C TYR A 761 -14.33 29.32 -8.05
N VAL A 762 -14.52 28.01 -7.95
CA VAL A 762 -13.48 27.01 -8.26
C VAL A 762 -13.85 26.07 -9.40
N GLY A 763 -15.04 26.21 -9.98
CA GLY A 763 -15.51 25.27 -11.00
C GLY A 763 -15.88 23.89 -10.42
N PRO A 764 -15.89 22.83 -11.25
CA PRO A 764 -16.36 21.52 -10.84
C PRO A 764 -15.33 20.81 -9.95
N LEU A 765 -15.77 20.35 -8.78
CA LEU A 765 -14.97 19.54 -7.86
C LEU A 765 -15.24 18.06 -8.11
N VAL A 766 -14.46 17.46 -9.01
CA VAL A 766 -14.59 16.04 -9.38
C VAL A 766 -13.27 15.35 -9.12
N CYS A 767 -13.29 14.30 -8.32
CA CYS A 767 -12.18 13.35 -8.27
C CYS A 767 -12.35 12.39 -9.44
N PRO A 768 -11.35 12.18 -10.32
CA PRO A 768 -11.37 11.09 -11.28
C PRO A 768 -11.28 9.78 -10.49
N SER A 769 -12.42 9.27 -10.02
CA SER A 769 -12.48 7.93 -9.46
C SER A 769 -12.29 6.96 -10.61
N GLY A 770 -11.04 6.59 -10.89
CA GLY A 770 -10.76 5.32 -11.52
C GLY A 770 -11.34 4.26 -10.60
N HIS A 771 -12.46 3.66 -10.97
CA HIS A 771 -12.77 2.31 -10.52
C HIS A 771 -11.99 1.39 -11.47
N PRO A 772 -10.80 0.89 -11.07
CA PRO A 772 -9.93 0.11 -11.96
C PRO A 772 -10.54 -1.24 -12.40
N ASP A 773 -11.65 -1.66 -11.80
CA ASP A 773 -12.26 -2.98 -12.00
C ASP A 773 -13.68 -2.94 -12.60
N MET A 774 -14.13 -1.82 -13.20
CA MET A 774 -15.51 -1.75 -13.69
C MET A 774 -15.62 -2.14 -15.16
N GLU A 775 -16.19 -3.31 -15.41
CA GLU A 775 -16.63 -3.72 -16.75
C GLU A 775 -17.75 -2.80 -17.26
N LEU A 776 -17.58 -2.27 -18.46
CA LEU A 776 -18.62 -1.50 -19.14
C LEU A 776 -19.76 -2.43 -19.56
N PRO A 777 -21.02 -1.95 -19.60
CA PRO A 777 -22.14 -2.79 -20.05
C PRO A 777 -21.95 -3.32 -21.47
N ASP A 778 -22.44 -4.53 -21.76
CA ASP A 778 -22.25 -5.19 -23.07
C ASP A 778 -22.76 -4.36 -24.28
N TRP A 779 -23.82 -3.57 -24.06
CA TRP A 779 -24.41 -2.67 -25.06
C TRP A 779 -23.62 -1.37 -25.29
N TRP A 780 -22.56 -1.11 -24.51
CA TRP A 780 -21.87 0.17 -24.48
C TRP A 780 -21.30 0.58 -25.83
N ALA A 781 -20.64 -0.35 -26.53
CA ALA A 781 -20.00 -0.07 -27.82
C ALA A 781 -21.04 0.38 -28.86
N ASP A 782 -22.17 -0.33 -28.94
CA ASP A 782 -23.26 -0.03 -29.87
C ASP A 782 -23.92 1.30 -29.54
N ALA A 783 -24.24 1.53 -28.26
CA ALA A 783 -24.86 2.76 -27.80
C ALA A 783 -24.00 4.01 -28.07
N MET A 784 -22.68 3.91 -27.89
CA MET A 784 -21.75 5.03 -28.10
C MET A 784 -21.47 5.33 -29.58
N SER A 785 -21.84 4.41 -30.48
CA SER A 785 -21.79 4.63 -31.94
C SER A 785 -23.00 5.40 -32.48
N HIS A 786 -24.07 5.50 -31.69
CA HIS A 786 -25.31 6.13 -32.11
C HIS A 786 -25.16 7.65 -32.28
N PRO A 787 -25.69 8.28 -33.35
CA PRO A 787 -25.47 9.71 -33.63
C PRO A 787 -26.16 10.66 -32.64
N CYS A 788 -27.18 10.19 -31.92
CA CYS A 788 -27.92 10.96 -30.93
C CYS A 788 -28.10 10.14 -29.65
N VAL A 789 -27.23 10.39 -28.66
CA VAL A 789 -27.30 9.75 -27.34
C VAL A 789 -27.84 10.75 -26.33
N VAL A 790 -28.85 10.35 -25.56
CA VAL A 790 -29.47 11.14 -24.49
C VAL A 790 -29.31 10.38 -23.17
N GLY A 791 -28.84 11.07 -22.14
CA GLY A 791 -28.71 10.50 -20.80
C GLY A 791 -29.87 10.91 -19.90
N VAL A 792 -30.31 10.04 -19.00
CA VAL A 792 -31.21 10.41 -17.90
C VAL A 792 -30.70 9.86 -16.57
N THR A 793 -30.69 10.72 -15.55
CA THR A 793 -30.24 10.38 -14.19
C THR A 793 -31.09 11.09 -13.13
N GLN A 794 -31.08 10.59 -11.90
CA GLN A 794 -31.65 11.24 -10.72
C GLN A 794 -30.55 11.40 -9.67
N GLY A 795 -30.55 12.53 -8.95
CA GLY A 795 -29.61 12.80 -7.85
C GLY A 795 -29.66 11.78 -6.71
N THR A 796 -28.84 11.96 -5.68
CA THR A 796 -28.61 10.93 -4.64
C THR A 796 -29.65 10.87 -3.52
N LEU A 797 -30.52 11.88 -3.41
CA LEU A 797 -31.57 11.96 -2.38
C LEU A 797 -32.97 11.69 -2.97
N ALA A 798 -33.39 12.46 -3.96
CA ALA A 798 -34.65 12.25 -4.68
C ALA A 798 -34.52 11.21 -5.81
N THR A 799 -34.53 9.92 -5.48
CA THR A 799 -34.23 8.80 -6.40
C THR A 799 -35.45 8.04 -6.95
N ASN A 800 -36.70 8.51 -6.73
CA ASN A 800 -37.89 7.75 -7.13
C ASN A 800 -38.03 7.69 -8.68
N PRO A 801 -37.87 6.52 -9.31
CA PRO A 801 -37.82 6.41 -10.77
C PRO A 801 -39.16 6.72 -11.45
N LYS A 802 -40.29 6.62 -10.72
CA LYS A 802 -41.63 6.91 -11.25
C LYS A 802 -41.83 8.38 -11.62
N LEU A 803 -41.02 9.27 -11.06
CA LEU A 803 -41.16 10.72 -11.22
C LEU A 803 -40.52 11.23 -12.51
N LEU A 804 -39.25 10.90 -12.79
CA LEU A 804 -38.53 11.42 -13.97
C LEU A 804 -38.17 10.33 -14.98
N ILE A 805 -37.60 9.22 -14.51
CA ILE A 805 -37.06 8.16 -15.37
C ILE A 805 -38.17 7.51 -16.19
N VAL A 806 -39.25 7.04 -15.54
CA VAL A 806 -40.34 6.34 -16.23
C VAL A 806 -41.04 7.24 -17.26
N PRO A 807 -41.40 8.51 -16.98
CA PRO A 807 -41.93 9.39 -18.01
C PRO A 807 -40.97 9.66 -19.16
N THR A 808 -39.66 9.68 -18.91
CA THR A 808 -38.62 9.86 -19.94
C THR A 808 -38.53 8.66 -20.86
N ILE A 809 -38.50 7.43 -20.31
CA ILE A 809 -38.54 6.19 -21.07
C ILE A 809 -39.78 6.17 -21.96
N ARG A 810 -40.97 6.47 -21.41
CA ARG A 810 -42.23 6.51 -22.17
C ARG A 810 -42.24 7.56 -23.28
N ALA A 811 -41.57 8.70 -23.08
CA ALA A 811 -41.51 9.77 -24.07
C ALA A 811 -40.61 9.42 -25.28
N LEU A 812 -39.50 8.72 -25.02
CA LEU A 812 -38.45 8.44 -26.00
C LEU A 812 -38.49 7.01 -26.57
N ALA A 813 -39.29 6.11 -25.98
CA ALA A 813 -39.52 4.75 -26.47
C ALA A 813 -39.95 4.69 -27.94
N THR A 814 -40.72 5.68 -28.40
CA THR A 814 -41.24 5.75 -29.78
C THR A 814 -40.32 6.52 -30.74
N CYS A 815 -39.09 6.84 -30.30
CA CYS A 815 -38.17 7.70 -31.05
C CYS A 815 -36.87 6.95 -31.38
N PRO A 816 -36.88 6.09 -32.41
CA PRO A 816 -35.72 5.26 -32.77
C PRO A 816 -34.48 6.08 -33.16
N GLN A 817 -34.64 7.36 -33.51
CA GLN A 817 -33.56 8.30 -33.79
C GLN A 817 -32.81 8.79 -32.54
N VAL A 818 -33.20 8.36 -31.34
CA VAL A 818 -32.56 8.70 -30.07
C VAL A 818 -32.21 7.42 -29.32
N MET A 819 -30.95 7.31 -28.89
CA MET A 819 -30.48 6.28 -27.96
C MET A 819 -30.54 6.82 -26.53
N LEU A 820 -31.37 6.23 -25.67
CA LEU A 820 -31.56 6.66 -24.28
C LEU A 820 -30.74 5.81 -23.32
N ILE A 821 -29.83 6.43 -22.57
CA ILE A 821 -29.06 5.81 -21.50
C ILE A 821 -29.63 6.23 -20.15
N VAL A 822 -30.17 5.26 -19.41
CA VAL A 822 -30.80 5.45 -18.10
C VAL A 822 -29.84 5.00 -17.01
N MET A 823 -29.44 5.95 -16.14
CA MET A 823 -28.54 5.71 -15.02
C MET A 823 -29.33 5.74 -13.72
N THR A 824 -29.47 4.59 -13.05
CA THR A 824 -30.25 4.49 -11.82
C THR A 824 -29.90 3.25 -10.98
N PRO A 825 -29.81 3.37 -9.65
CA PRO A 825 -29.59 2.21 -8.78
C PRO A 825 -30.71 1.16 -8.90
N TYR A 826 -31.91 1.56 -9.33
CA TYR A 826 -33.09 0.70 -9.52
C TYR A 826 -33.17 0.07 -10.92
N ALA A 827 -32.04 -0.04 -11.64
CA ALA A 827 -32.02 -0.55 -13.01
C ALA A 827 -32.67 -1.95 -13.14
N ASP A 828 -32.38 -2.85 -12.20
CA ASP A 828 -32.91 -4.23 -12.23
C ASP A 828 -34.41 -4.27 -11.93
N GLU A 829 -34.88 -3.45 -10.99
CA GLU A 829 -36.32 -3.34 -10.67
C GLU A 829 -37.12 -2.77 -11.84
N LEU A 830 -36.55 -1.79 -12.56
CA LEU A 830 -37.19 -1.20 -13.73
C LEU A 830 -37.28 -2.19 -14.89
N ARG A 831 -36.27 -3.04 -15.10
CA ARG A 831 -36.32 -4.12 -16.11
C ARG A 831 -37.48 -5.08 -15.86
N ALA A 832 -37.86 -5.31 -14.60
CA ALA A 832 -38.95 -6.20 -14.24
C ALA A 832 -40.35 -5.57 -14.36
N GLN A 833 -40.44 -4.23 -14.35
CA GLN A 833 -41.71 -3.50 -14.27
C GLN A 833 -42.12 -2.81 -15.57
N VAL A 834 -41.18 -2.56 -16.47
CA VAL A 834 -41.41 -1.80 -17.70
C VAL A 834 -40.77 -2.55 -18.86
N GLU A 835 -41.52 -2.78 -19.93
CA GLU A 835 -40.99 -3.34 -21.17
C GLU A 835 -39.99 -2.35 -21.78
N MET A 836 -38.77 -2.83 -22.07
CA MET A 836 -37.67 -1.99 -22.54
C MET A 836 -37.63 -1.97 -24.07
N PRO A 837 -37.82 -0.80 -24.71
CA PRO A 837 -37.60 -0.66 -26.14
C PRO A 837 -36.12 -0.83 -26.51
N ASP A 838 -35.84 -1.23 -27.75
CA ASP A 838 -34.48 -1.47 -28.25
C ASP A 838 -33.56 -0.24 -28.17
N ASN A 839 -34.12 0.97 -28.18
CA ASN A 839 -33.37 2.22 -28.10
C ASN A 839 -33.15 2.72 -26.66
N VAL A 840 -33.42 1.89 -25.64
CA VAL A 840 -33.28 2.24 -24.22
C VAL A 840 -32.35 1.25 -23.52
N HIS A 841 -31.27 1.78 -22.95
CA HIS A 841 -30.33 0.99 -22.16
C HIS A 841 -30.27 1.45 -20.70
N LEU A 842 -30.31 0.49 -19.79
CA LEU A 842 -30.26 0.70 -18.34
C LEU A 842 -28.88 0.32 -17.79
N ALA A 843 -28.30 1.21 -17.00
CA ALA A 843 -27.12 0.94 -16.18
C ALA A 843 -27.35 1.39 -14.74
N LYS A 844 -26.77 0.64 -13.79
CA LYS A 844 -26.69 1.07 -12.40
C LYS A 844 -25.82 2.31 -12.26
N TRP A 845 -24.72 2.33 -12.99
CA TRP A 845 -23.76 3.43 -13.03
C TRP A 845 -22.94 3.33 -14.31
N VAL A 846 -22.48 4.47 -14.83
CA VAL A 846 -21.52 4.56 -15.96
C VAL A 846 -20.57 5.73 -15.73
N PRO A 847 -19.30 5.64 -16.18
CA PRO A 847 -18.36 6.74 -16.01
C PRO A 847 -18.76 7.98 -16.81
N TYR A 848 -19.01 9.10 -16.12
CA TYR A 848 -19.45 10.34 -16.76
C TYR A 848 -18.42 10.91 -17.76
N HIS A 849 -17.12 10.76 -17.48
CA HIS A 849 -16.07 11.20 -18.40
C HIS A 849 -16.05 10.44 -19.74
N LEU A 850 -16.63 9.24 -19.79
CA LEU A 850 -16.81 8.49 -21.04
C LEU A 850 -18.17 8.76 -21.69
N LEU A 851 -19.24 8.91 -20.88
CA LEU A 851 -20.59 9.13 -21.39
C LEU A 851 -20.82 10.57 -21.88
N PHE A 852 -20.49 11.58 -21.06
CA PHE A 852 -20.87 12.97 -21.29
C PHE A 852 -20.32 13.55 -22.61
N PRO A 853 -19.09 13.24 -23.07
CA PRO A 853 -18.62 13.65 -24.40
C PRO A 853 -19.51 13.19 -25.56
N LYS A 854 -20.29 12.11 -25.38
CA LYS A 854 -21.18 11.54 -26.38
C LYS A 854 -22.62 12.04 -26.27
N LEU A 855 -23.01 12.64 -25.15
CA LEU A 855 -24.37 13.08 -24.92
C LEU A 855 -24.73 14.33 -25.73
N ARG A 856 -25.93 14.31 -26.31
CA ARG A 856 -26.60 15.48 -26.88
C ARG A 856 -27.42 16.25 -25.85
N ILE A 857 -28.00 15.53 -24.88
CA ILE A 857 -28.82 16.07 -23.80
C ILE A 857 -28.60 15.22 -22.54
N LEU A 858 -28.55 15.86 -21.38
CA LEU A 858 -28.72 15.21 -20.09
C LEU A 858 -30.04 15.64 -19.44
N ILE A 859 -30.90 14.66 -19.15
CA ILE A 859 -32.16 14.83 -18.44
C ILE A 859 -31.91 14.52 -16.95
N THR A 860 -32.25 15.44 -16.06
CA THR A 860 -31.95 15.30 -14.63
C THR A 860 -33.00 15.95 -13.74
N ASN A 861 -33.11 15.50 -12.49
CA ASN A 861 -33.92 16.19 -11.48
C ASN A 861 -33.26 17.50 -11.01
N GLY A 862 -32.02 17.80 -11.41
CA GLY A 862 -31.40 19.10 -11.14
C GLY A 862 -30.30 19.09 -10.09
N GLY A 863 -29.67 17.93 -9.83
CA GLY A 863 -28.54 17.85 -8.91
C GLY A 863 -27.36 18.72 -9.38
N TYR A 864 -26.95 19.66 -8.52
CA TYR A 864 -25.99 20.73 -8.86
C TYR A 864 -24.64 20.19 -9.38
N GLY A 865 -24.04 19.21 -8.70
CA GLY A 865 -22.79 18.59 -9.14
C GLY A 865 -22.89 17.88 -10.50
N GLY A 866 -24.03 17.23 -10.79
CA GLY A 866 -24.26 16.59 -12.10
C GLY A 866 -24.43 17.61 -13.22
N ILE A 867 -25.05 18.75 -12.92
CA ILE A 867 -25.20 19.88 -13.84
C ILE A 867 -23.83 20.50 -14.17
N ASN A 868 -23.03 20.83 -13.17
CA ASN A 868 -21.69 21.38 -13.39
C ASN A 868 -20.83 20.44 -14.24
N GLN A 869 -20.88 19.13 -13.96
CA GLN A 869 -20.18 18.14 -14.78
C GLN A 869 -20.70 18.09 -16.22
N ALA A 870 -22.02 18.08 -16.44
CA ALA A 870 -22.57 18.07 -17.80
C ALA A 870 -22.16 19.32 -18.61
N LEU A 871 -22.22 20.49 -17.98
CA LEU A 871 -21.81 21.76 -18.59
C LEU A 871 -20.33 21.78 -18.94
N THR A 872 -19.47 21.17 -18.10
CA THR A 872 -18.02 21.01 -18.36
C THR A 872 -17.74 20.30 -19.69
N PHE A 873 -18.61 19.39 -20.13
CA PHE A 873 -18.52 18.72 -21.44
C PHE A 873 -19.37 19.40 -22.53
N GLY A 874 -19.95 20.57 -22.26
CA GLY A 874 -20.80 21.31 -23.18
C GLY A 874 -22.12 20.61 -23.50
N VAL A 875 -22.66 19.84 -22.54
CA VAL A 875 -23.92 19.07 -22.69
C VAL A 875 -25.11 19.90 -22.20
N PRO A 876 -26.10 20.19 -23.06
CA PRO A 876 -27.37 20.80 -22.68
C PRO A 876 -28.19 19.98 -21.69
N LEU A 877 -29.03 20.66 -20.91
CA LEU A 877 -29.77 20.06 -19.81
C LEU A 877 -31.29 20.18 -19.97
N ILE A 878 -32.02 19.16 -19.51
CA ILE A 878 -33.46 19.25 -19.25
C ILE A 878 -33.69 18.91 -17.79
N CYS A 879 -34.18 19.89 -17.02
CA CYS A 879 -34.31 19.78 -15.57
C CYS A 879 -35.76 19.60 -15.14
N ALA A 880 -36.00 18.67 -14.22
CA ALA A 880 -37.32 18.33 -13.69
C ALA A 880 -37.27 17.99 -12.20
N GLY A 881 -36.98 18.98 -11.36
CA GLY A 881 -36.98 18.84 -9.90
C GLY A 881 -37.72 19.98 -9.21
N ARG A 882 -38.47 19.63 -8.16
CA ARG A 882 -39.22 20.55 -7.28
C ARG A 882 -38.91 20.37 -5.79
N THR A 883 -38.05 19.41 -5.46
CA THR A 883 -37.62 19.12 -4.09
C THR A 883 -36.21 19.65 -3.86
N GLU A 884 -35.81 19.82 -2.59
CA GLU A 884 -34.47 20.27 -2.21
C GLU A 884 -34.12 21.63 -2.83
N ASP A 885 -32.90 21.81 -3.35
CA ASP A 885 -32.43 23.00 -4.06
C ASP A 885 -32.65 22.89 -5.58
N HIS A 886 -33.19 21.76 -6.07
CA HIS A 886 -33.35 21.49 -7.49
C HIS A 886 -34.18 22.55 -8.23
N THR A 887 -35.14 23.18 -7.55
CA THR A 887 -35.95 24.27 -8.12
C THR A 887 -35.08 25.45 -8.56
N ASP A 888 -34.14 25.85 -7.71
CA ASP A 888 -33.28 27.02 -7.95
C ASP A 888 -32.16 26.68 -8.93
N THR A 889 -31.65 25.45 -8.87
CA THR A 889 -30.66 24.95 -9.82
C THR A 889 -31.25 24.84 -11.23
N SER A 890 -32.48 24.32 -11.37
CA SER A 890 -33.19 24.24 -12.66
C SER A 890 -33.44 25.65 -13.23
N ALA A 891 -33.82 26.60 -12.38
CA ALA A 891 -34.03 27.99 -12.79
C ALA A 891 -32.76 28.66 -13.31
N ARG A 892 -31.59 28.31 -12.76
CA ARG A 892 -30.26 28.80 -13.24
C ARG A 892 -29.88 28.22 -14.59
N VAL A 893 -30.05 26.91 -14.79
CA VAL A 893 -29.83 26.26 -16.11
C VAL A 893 -30.62 26.95 -17.22
N ALA A 894 -31.87 27.28 -16.92
CA ALA A 894 -32.73 27.95 -17.88
C ALA A 894 -32.49 29.48 -17.97
N TRP A 895 -31.85 30.09 -16.96
CA TRP A 895 -31.40 31.48 -16.97
C TRP A 895 -30.18 31.69 -17.87
N ILE A 896 -29.17 30.82 -17.74
CA ILE A 896 -27.96 30.84 -18.59
C ILE A 896 -28.23 30.37 -20.03
N GLY A 897 -29.45 29.88 -20.28
CA GLY A 897 -29.88 29.39 -21.60
C GLY A 897 -29.17 28.11 -22.04
N ALA A 898 -28.63 27.31 -21.11
CA ALA A 898 -27.97 26.04 -21.38
C ALA A 898 -28.92 24.83 -21.28
N GLY A 899 -30.20 25.07 -20.95
CA GLY A 899 -31.20 24.02 -20.87
C GLY A 899 -32.61 24.53 -20.60
N VAL A 900 -33.53 23.58 -20.40
CA VAL A 900 -34.96 23.83 -20.14
C VAL A 900 -35.33 23.38 -18.73
N ASP A 901 -36.03 24.24 -17.98
CA ASP A 901 -36.70 23.86 -16.73
C ASP A 901 -38.15 23.46 -17.01
N LEU A 902 -38.51 22.20 -16.73
CA LEU A 902 -39.86 21.67 -16.93
C LEU A 902 -40.86 22.11 -15.85
N GLN A 903 -40.39 22.75 -14.79
CA GLN A 903 -41.24 23.27 -13.71
C GLN A 903 -42.06 22.21 -12.93
N THR A 904 -41.68 20.94 -13.02
CA THR A 904 -42.35 19.81 -12.36
C THR A 904 -41.35 18.71 -12.01
N SER A 905 -41.66 17.90 -11.01
CA SER A 905 -40.94 16.66 -10.71
C SER A 905 -41.51 15.45 -11.44
N ASN A 906 -42.71 15.56 -12.01
CA ASN A 906 -43.39 14.48 -12.73
C ASN A 906 -43.88 14.99 -14.10
N PRO A 907 -42.97 15.17 -15.07
CA PRO A 907 -43.32 15.68 -16.39
C PRO A 907 -44.17 14.67 -17.16
N SER A 908 -45.14 15.17 -17.93
CA SER A 908 -45.88 14.30 -18.86
C SER A 908 -44.96 13.87 -20.03
N PRO A 909 -45.15 12.68 -20.62
CA PRO A 909 -44.34 12.26 -21.77
C PRO A 909 -44.36 13.25 -22.95
N LYS A 910 -45.50 13.92 -23.18
CA LYS A 910 -45.61 14.97 -24.21
C LYS A 910 -44.76 16.19 -23.89
N GLN A 911 -44.72 16.61 -22.62
CA GLN A 911 -43.90 17.73 -22.17
C GLN A 911 -42.41 17.41 -22.29
N MET A 912 -42.02 16.18 -21.90
CA MET A 912 -40.64 15.71 -22.02
C MET A 912 -40.19 15.69 -23.48
N LYS A 913 -40.99 15.10 -24.37
CA LYS A 913 -40.68 15.05 -25.81
C LYS A 913 -40.49 16.44 -26.41
N ARG A 914 -41.41 17.38 -26.15
CA ARG A 914 -41.29 18.76 -26.62
C ARG A 914 -40.01 19.45 -26.15
N ALA A 915 -39.56 19.19 -24.93
CA ALA A 915 -38.32 19.77 -24.42
C ALA A 915 -37.08 19.14 -25.06
N VAL A 916 -37.10 17.82 -25.30
CA VAL A 916 -36.04 17.13 -26.04
C VAL A 916 -35.93 17.68 -27.46
N ASP A 917 -37.05 17.77 -28.18
CA ASP A 917 -37.08 18.31 -29.54
C ASP A 917 -36.57 19.77 -29.57
N ALA A 918 -37.03 20.62 -28.65
CA ALA A 918 -36.58 22.02 -28.57
C ALA A 918 -35.08 22.17 -28.31
N VAL A 919 -34.48 21.31 -27.47
CA VAL A 919 -33.04 21.35 -27.18
C VAL A 919 -32.21 20.76 -28.32
N LEU A 920 -32.74 19.79 -29.07
CA LEU A 920 -32.08 19.21 -30.24
C LEU A 920 -32.11 20.14 -31.46
N GLU A 921 -33.18 20.93 -31.63
CA GLU A 921 -33.36 21.84 -32.76
C GLU A 921 -32.65 23.20 -32.58
N ASP A 922 -32.52 23.69 -31.35
CA ASP A 922 -31.91 24.99 -31.06
C ASP A 922 -30.47 24.88 -30.54
N ASP A 923 -29.51 25.08 -31.45
CA ASP A 923 -28.07 25.06 -31.13
C ASP A 923 -27.63 26.08 -30.07
N ARG A 924 -28.47 27.09 -29.74
CA ARG A 924 -28.15 28.05 -28.67
C ARG A 924 -27.93 27.35 -27.33
N TYR A 925 -28.69 26.31 -27.02
CA TYR A 925 -28.51 25.56 -25.77
C TYR A 925 -27.11 24.95 -25.67
N ARG A 926 -26.62 24.36 -26.77
CA ARG A 926 -25.29 23.75 -26.81
C ARG A 926 -24.16 24.78 -26.81
N ARG A 927 -24.33 25.90 -27.51
CA ARG A 927 -23.36 27.02 -27.47
C ARG A 927 -23.26 27.60 -26.06
N ASN A 928 -24.39 27.82 -25.39
CA ASN A 928 -24.42 28.33 -24.02
C ASN A 928 -23.83 27.32 -23.02
N ALA A 929 -24.15 26.02 -23.17
CA ALA A 929 -23.56 24.97 -22.34
C ALA A 929 -22.03 24.93 -22.46
N ARG A 930 -21.48 25.04 -23.68
CA ARG A 930 -20.03 25.13 -23.91
C ARG A 930 -19.41 26.37 -23.29
N ARG A 931 -20.02 27.54 -23.50
CA ARG A 931 -19.54 28.82 -22.94
C ARG A 931 -19.38 28.75 -21.41
N VAL A 932 -20.40 28.26 -20.71
CA VAL A 932 -20.35 28.09 -19.25
C VAL A 932 -19.38 26.96 -18.87
N GLY A 933 -19.31 25.89 -19.66
CA GLY A 933 -18.34 24.80 -19.49
C GLY A 933 -16.88 25.26 -19.56
N ASP A 934 -16.55 26.12 -20.51
CA ASP A 934 -15.21 26.67 -20.68
C ASP A 934 -14.82 27.55 -19.48
N GLU A 935 -15.75 28.35 -18.95
CA GLU A 935 -15.51 29.11 -17.71
C GLU A 935 -15.30 28.17 -16.51
N LEU A 936 -16.16 27.16 -16.35
CA LEU A 936 -16.04 26.15 -15.29
C LEU A 936 -14.66 25.46 -15.29
N LEU A 937 -14.13 25.11 -16.46
CA LEU A 937 -12.82 24.47 -16.62
C LEU A 937 -11.65 25.40 -16.24
N ASN A 938 -11.78 26.71 -16.49
CA ASN A 938 -10.72 27.69 -16.28
C ASN A 938 -10.59 28.17 -14.82
N LEU A 939 -11.47 27.72 -13.91
CA LEU A 939 -11.50 28.15 -12.51
C LEU A 939 -10.59 27.33 -11.58
N GLY A 940 -9.78 26.40 -12.09
CA GLY A 940 -8.69 25.78 -11.33
C GLY A 940 -9.06 24.69 -10.31
N GLY A 941 -10.35 24.38 -10.13
CA GLY A 941 -10.80 23.20 -9.38
C GLY A 941 -10.34 23.16 -7.93
N ALA A 942 -10.02 21.95 -7.47
CA ALA A 942 -9.55 21.71 -6.11
C ALA A 942 -8.25 22.46 -5.78
N THR A 943 -7.39 22.74 -6.76
CA THR A 943 -6.15 23.51 -6.56
C THR A 943 -6.45 24.93 -6.10
N LYS A 944 -7.34 25.64 -6.80
CA LYS A 944 -7.76 27.00 -6.43
C LYS A 944 -8.46 27.04 -5.07
N ALA A 945 -9.22 25.98 -4.74
CA ALA A 945 -9.81 25.83 -3.41
C ALA A 945 -8.75 25.76 -2.30
N CYS A 946 -7.66 25.02 -2.52
CA CYS A 946 -6.55 24.90 -1.58
C CYS A 946 -5.81 26.23 -1.42
N GLU A 947 -5.51 26.93 -2.52
CA GLU A 947 -4.84 28.24 -2.50
C GLU A 947 -5.63 29.26 -1.67
N ALA A 948 -6.95 29.33 -1.85
CA ALA A 948 -7.81 30.22 -1.07
C ALA A 948 -7.81 29.86 0.44
N LEU A 949 -7.74 28.57 0.78
CA LEU A 949 -7.65 28.11 2.17
C LEU A 949 -6.29 28.47 2.81
N GLU A 950 -5.20 28.27 2.07
CA GLU A 950 -3.86 28.65 2.51
C GLU A 950 -3.76 30.16 2.75
N GLU A 951 -4.30 30.97 1.83
CA GLU A 951 -4.36 32.42 1.96
C GLU A 951 -5.17 32.85 3.19
N LEU A 952 -6.33 32.22 3.44
CA LEU A 952 -7.12 32.47 4.64
C LEU A 952 -6.34 32.21 5.93
N VAL A 953 -5.56 31.12 5.99
CA VAL A 953 -4.74 30.80 7.17
C VAL A 953 -3.63 31.85 7.34
N LYS A 954 -2.96 32.25 6.26
CA LYS A 954 -1.94 33.32 6.28
C LYS A 954 -2.50 34.65 6.79
N GLU A 955 -3.63 35.10 6.24
CA GLU A 955 -4.31 36.32 6.72
C GLU A 955 -4.67 36.25 8.20
N THR A 956 -5.13 35.08 8.66
CA THR A 956 -5.54 34.88 10.05
C THR A 956 -4.35 34.99 11.00
N ARG A 957 -3.20 34.42 10.64
CA ARG A 957 -1.96 34.53 11.42
C ARG A 957 -1.45 35.97 11.46
N LEU A 958 -1.50 36.69 10.34
CA LEU A 958 -1.14 38.11 10.26
C LEU A 958 -2.03 38.98 11.16
N ARG A 959 -3.37 38.81 11.11
CA ARG A 959 -4.31 39.55 11.97
C ARG A 959 -4.09 39.32 13.47
N LYS A 960 -3.56 38.15 13.84
CA LYS A 960 -3.28 37.78 15.24
C LYS A 960 -1.85 38.10 15.69
N GLY A 961 -0.98 38.61 14.81
CA GLY A 961 0.41 38.94 15.13
C GLY A 961 1.30 37.71 15.42
N ILE A 962 1.02 36.56 14.78
CA ILE A 962 1.70 35.27 15.05
C ILE A 962 2.72 34.94 13.93
N MET A 963 3.42 35.93 13.38
CA MET A 963 4.54 35.70 12.45
C MET A 963 5.85 36.14 13.10
N ASP A 964 6.67 35.15 13.47
CA ASP A 964 8.14 35.28 13.59
C ASP A 964 8.79 34.71 12.33
#